data_AF-A0A931MFH7-F1
#
_entry.id   AF-A0A931MFH7-F1
#
_cell.length_a   1.000
_cell.length_b   1.000
_cell.length_c   1.000
_cell.angle_alpha   90.00
_cell.angle_beta   90.00
_cell.angle_gamma   90.00
#
_symmetry.space_group_name_H-M   'P 1'
#
loop_
_entity.id
_entity.type
_entity.pdbx_description
1 polymer ?
#
loop_
_entity_poly.entity_id
_entity_poly.type
_entity_poly.pdbx_seq_one_letter_code
_entity_poly.pdbx_strand_id
1 'polypeptide(L)'
;MLETLREIDVSLFYLINRHLQNIIFDVSMPIITNRYYFIILILMAWLIIKNKKKALIPIVLTIISVALSDWTANILKHLIGRIRPCHALEGARMLVGCTNSFSMPSNHAANSFAIILAVSYISGKWMRWTALTVALLVGFSRVYVGVHYPSDVLVGALTGIAVSVLVIKFYEWASVRYKFKPYTTMLLISLLGLSLFRIYYITYGVIDLSPDEAHYWEWARRLDLSYYSKGPMIAYLIAFGTAIFGDNVFGIRIMAVISSAMSSIFIYLLGKKLFDERAGLAAAVLMQIVPLYSAYGVLFTIDSPFIFFWVLSLYLFWRAINPEMWNSECGMQNSNSELRTPNSELKTWLLLGISIGFGLLTKYTMAFFYICALLFLLASKQRRRILLTKEPYISLALSLIIFSPVIIWNAGHDWVTLKHTAGQAHISGQWSVVSDHWLKNFSEFLGSQIGVITPIIFVLIMYSLFKLKNKTIMPQRDTKENENVIARSGSDEAISKDEIPRYARNDRLSGLSDEYSGNFLFWFSIPIIVFFLLKSFQGKVQANWALPAYAAGFIAFSAVFISRWESIKKWIKWAVITGIFISLTITATAYYPALPLKLIPIAIAHYPDILQLLPKIDPTKLDPTARTRGWEELGVEVSRVSDRLSKKGPFFIISDKYQVSSELAFYVKGQPVTYCVNLGRRMNQYDLWPGFDTLVNFNAVFVTIDDVQMPEAVGSAFDRCEKRFFTAFSKDKKLRDYSIFTCYNFKGMLQKGINSY
;
A
#
# COMPACT_ATOMS: atom_id res chain seq x y z
N MET A 1 39.33 40.96 3.99
CA MET A 1 38.01 40.65 4.61
C MET A 1 37.89 39.18 5.00
N LEU A 2 38.03 38.22 4.08
CA LEU A 2 37.95 36.77 4.42
C LEU A 2 39.09 36.30 5.33
N GLU A 3 40.31 36.79 5.13
CA GLU A 3 41.46 36.49 6.00
C GLU A 3 41.26 37.06 7.41
N THR A 4 40.82 38.32 7.51
CA THR A 4 40.47 38.97 8.77
C THR A 4 39.40 38.20 9.54
N LEU A 5 38.37 37.68 8.86
CA LEU A 5 37.34 36.85 9.49
C LEU A 5 37.92 35.52 10.00
N ARG A 6 38.83 34.90 9.25
CA ARG A 6 39.51 33.67 9.66
C ARG A 6 40.39 33.91 10.89
N GLU A 7 41.13 35.01 10.94
CA GLU A 7 41.98 35.38 12.09
C GLU A 7 41.16 35.62 13.36
N ILE A 8 40.03 36.32 13.24
CA ILE A 8 39.09 36.54 14.35
C ILE A 8 38.57 35.19 14.86
N ASP A 9 38.13 34.31 13.95
CA ASP A 9 37.54 33.03 14.30
C ASP A 9 38.55 32.06 14.96
N VAL A 10 39.81 32.09 14.53
CA VAL A 10 40.92 31.36 15.16
C VAL A 10 41.28 31.96 16.52
N SER A 11 41.33 33.29 16.64
CA SER A 11 41.62 33.97 17.91
C SER A 11 40.55 33.66 18.96
N LEU A 12 39.27 33.72 18.57
CA LEU A 12 38.15 33.34 19.42
C LEU A 12 38.16 31.85 19.77
N PHE A 13 38.56 30.98 18.84
CA PHE A 13 38.75 29.56 19.13
C PHE A 13 39.80 29.36 20.23
N TYR A 14 40.98 29.97 20.12
CA TYR A 14 42.02 29.84 21.15
C TYR A 14 41.61 30.47 22.48
N LEU A 15 40.91 31.59 22.47
CA LEU A 15 40.34 32.18 23.68
C LEU A 15 39.48 31.17 24.45
N ILE A 16 38.59 30.48 23.75
CA ILE A 16 37.65 29.54 24.37
C ILE A 16 38.33 28.20 24.72
N ASN A 17 39.11 27.63 23.80
CA ASN A 17 39.71 26.30 23.95
C ASN A 17 40.94 26.30 24.88
N ARG A 18 41.68 27.43 24.98
CA ARG A 18 42.88 27.55 25.82
C ARG A 18 42.73 28.44 27.04
N HIS A 19 42.16 29.63 26.88
CA HIS A 19 42.17 30.62 27.96
C HIS A 19 41.01 30.48 28.95
N LEU A 20 39.92 29.79 28.59
CA LEU A 20 38.77 29.53 29.48
C LEU A 20 38.84 28.15 30.19
N GLN A 21 40.03 27.56 30.28
CA GLN A 21 40.21 26.23 30.87
C GLN A 21 39.94 26.23 32.37
N ASN A 22 39.15 25.25 32.84
CA ASN A 22 38.94 24.98 34.25
C ASN A 22 38.40 23.55 34.45
N ILE A 23 38.55 23.04 35.67
CA ILE A 23 38.17 21.66 36.02
C ILE A 23 36.68 21.37 35.81
N ILE A 24 35.82 22.36 36.02
CA ILE A 24 34.36 22.21 35.88
C ILE A 24 33.99 22.02 34.41
N PHE A 25 34.54 22.84 33.52
CA PHE A 25 34.26 22.78 32.08
C PHE A 25 34.92 21.59 31.42
N ASP A 26 36.11 21.19 31.86
CA ASP A 26 36.78 19.99 31.36
C ASP A 26 35.98 18.71 31.59
N VAL A 27 35.21 18.63 32.70
CA VAL A 27 34.29 17.51 32.96
C VAL A 27 32.92 17.71 32.30
N SER A 28 32.33 18.91 32.42
CA SER A 28 30.94 19.14 32.00
C SER A 28 30.76 19.31 30.49
N MET A 29 31.68 19.95 29.77
CA MET A 29 31.52 20.23 28.34
C MET A 29 31.53 18.95 27.47
N PRO A 30 32.37 17.93 27.73
CA PRO A 30 32.27 16.63 27.06
C PRO A 30 30.96 15.90 27.32
N ILE A 31 30.37 16.05 28.51
CA ILE A 31 29.08 15.43 28.84
C ILE A 31 27.96 16.13 28.06
N ILE A 32 27.92 17.47 28.10
CA ILE A 32 26.92 18.28 27.39
C ILE A 32 26.94 17.98 25.89
N THR A 33 28.13 17.97 25.27
CA THR A 33 28.27 17.77 23.83
C THR A 33 27.85 16.35 23.40
N ASN A 34 28.18 15.30 24.18
CA ASN A 34 27.88 13.92 23.83
C ASN A 34 26.45 13.49 24.19
N ARG A 35 25.82 14.14 25.18
CA ARG A 35 24.52 13.74 25.72
C ARG A 35 23.40 14.75 25.42
N TYR A 36 23.61 15.74 24.55
CA TYR A 36 22.61 16.78 24.28
C TYR A 36 21.25 16.22 23.80
N TYR A 37 21.23 15.08 23.09
CA TYR A 37 19.98 14.37 22.73
C TYR A 37 19.15 13.93 23.94
N PHE A 38 19.77 13.58 25.07
CA PHE A 38 19.03 13.27 26.30
C PHE A 38 18.34 14.51 26.87
N ILE A 39 18.97 15.68 26.79
CA ILE A 39 18.38 16.95 27.22
C ILE A 39 17.13 17.26 26.35
N ILE A 40 17.22 16.99 25.05
CA ILE A 40 16.11 17.13 24.11
C ILE A 40 14.95 16.18 24.47
N LEU A 41 15.24 14.92 24.79
CA LEU A 41 14.23 13.94 25.23
C LEU A 41 13.54 14.37 26.53
N ILE A 42 14.28 14.92 27.50
CA ILE A 42 13.72 15.42 28.77
C ILE A 42 12.79 16.60 28.53
N LEU A 43 13.19 17.56 27.68
CA LEU A 43 12.34 18.71 27.32
C LEU A 43 11.04 18.26 26.63
N MET A 44 11.13 17.27 25.73
CA MET A 44 9.95 16.69 25.08
C MET A 44 9.06 15.93 26.06
N ALA A 45 9.63 15.10 26.94
CA ALA A 45 8.90 14.38 27.97
C ALA A 45 8.16 15.34 28.91
N TRP A 46 8.80 16.43 29.31
CA TRP A 46 8.17 17.46 30.14
C TRP A 46 7.00 18.15 29.42
N LEU A 47 7.12 18.45 28.12
CA LEU A 47 6.02 19.01 27.32
C LEU A 47 4.82 18.06 27.29
N ILE A 48 5.06 16.75 27.14
CA ILE A 48 4.02 15.71 27.16
C ILE A 48 3.31 15.71 28.52
N ILE A 49 4.07 15.73 29.62
CA ILE A 49 3.54 15.70 30.98
C ILE A 49 2.69 16.94 31.26
N LYS A 50 3.19 18.12 30.92
CA LYS A 50 2.52 19.40 31.23
C LYS A 50 1.28 19.65 30.37
N ASN A 51 1.27 19.21 29.11
CA ASN A 51 0.18 19.56 28.19
C ASN A 51 -0.15 18.42 27.20
N LYS A 52 -0.67 17.31 27.73
CA LYS A 52 -0.97 16.06 26.98
C LYS A 52 -1.68 16.27 25.63
N LYS A 53 -2.61 17.24 25.53
CA LYS A 53 -3.38 17.51 24.29
C LYS A 53 -2.69 18.46 23.30
N LYS A 54 -1.80 19.34 23.77
CA LYS A 54 -1.11 20.35 22.92
C LYS A 54 0.35 20.02 22.64
N ALA A 55 0.90 18.97 23.26
CA ALA A 55 2.30 18.58 23.11
C ALA A 55 2.63 17.91 21.77
N LEU A 56 1.65 17.30 21.08
CA LEU A 56 1.92 16.53 19.87
C LEU A 56 2.48 17.38 18.72
N ILE A 57 1.84 18.52 18.45
CA ILE A 57 2.26 19.43 17.36
C ILE A 57 3.71 19.93 17.56
N PRO A 58 4.10 20.51 18.72
CA PRO A 58 5.48 20.97 18.89
C PRO A 58 6.49 19.82 18.82
N ILE A 59 6.15 18.62 19.28
CA ILE A 59 7.00 17.43 19.14
C ILE A 59 7.22 17.10 17.65
N VAL A 60 6.14 17.02 16.87
CA VAL A 60 6.23 16.73 15.43
C VAL A 60 7.04 17.81 14.70
N LEU A 61 6.77 19.09 14.97
CA LEU A 61 7.55 20.20 14.40
C LEU A 61 9.02 20.11 14.80
N THR A 62 9.32 19.73 16.05
CA THR A 62 10.70 19.57 16.53
C THR A 62 11.41 18.44 15.81
N ILE A 63 10.78 17.27 15.67
CA ILE A 63 11.33 16.12 14.95
C ILE A 63 11.62 16.50 13.49
N ILE A 64 10.67 17.14 12.81
CA ILE A 64 10.82 17.58 11.42
C ILE A 64 11.93 18.62 11.30
N SER A 65 11.94 19.65 12.16
CA SER A 65 12.95 20.70 12.15
C SER A 65 14.36 20.14 12.40
N VAL A 66 14.52 19.18 13.32
CA VAL A 66 15.82 18.52 13.57
C VAL A 66 16.25 17.68 12.37
N ALA A 67 15.35 16.85 11.82
CA ALA A 67 15.68 16.00 10.68
C ALA A 67 16.10 16.82 9.45
N LEU A 68 15.35 17.88 9.13
CA LEU A 68 15.66 18.78 8.03
C LEU A 68 16.90 19.62 8.30
N SER A 69 17.11 20.08 9.53
CA SER A 69 18.30 20.84 9.92
C SER A 69 19.57 19.98 9.79
N ASP A 70 19.55 18.74 10.27
CA ASP A 70 20.69 17.82 10.16
C ASP A 70 20.99 17.48 8.70
N TRP A 71 19.95 17.18 7.90
CA TRP A 71 20.10 16.92 6.47
C TRP A 71 20.69 18.13 5.72
N THR A 72 20.17 19.33 5.97
CA THR A 72 20.64 20.57 5.35
C THR A 72 22.08 20.88 5.75
N ALA A 73 22.40 20.76 7.05
CA ALA A 73 23.75 20.96 7.57
C ALA A 73 24.75 19.97 6.97
N ASN A 74 24.36 18.70 6.76
CA ASN A 74 25.21 17.70 6.11
C ASN A 74 25.45 18.01 4.63
N ILE A 75 24.45 18.51 3.90
CA ILE A 75 24.65 18.96 2.51
C ILE A 75 25.62 20.14 2.48
N LEU A 76 25.38 21.16 3.31
CA LEU A 76 26.23 22.36 3.39
C LEU A 76 27.69 22.03 3.75
N LYS A 77 27.92 21.02 4.58
CA LYS A 77 29.28 20.55 4.92
C LYS A 77 30.08 20.13 3.70
N HIS A 78 29.48 19.39 2.79
CA HIS A 78 30.17 18.92 1.58
C HIS A 78 30.36 20.04 0.57
N LEU A 79 29.46 21.04 0.56
CA LEU A 79 29.59 22.22 -0.30
C LEU A 79 30.66 23.20 0.18
N ILE A 80 30.80 23.39 1.50
CA ILE A 80 31.76 24.34 2.09
C ILE A 80 33.16 23.72 2.23
N GLY A 81 33.26 22.44 2.59
CA GLY A 81 34.53 21.72 2.64
C GLY A 81 35.52 22.19 3.71
N ARG A 82 35.06 22.89 4.77
CA ARG A 82 35.95 23.46 5.80
C ARG A 82 36.57 22.37 6.69
N ILE A 83 37.89 22.41 6.84
CA ILE A 83 38.66 21.51 7.72
C ILE A 83 38.42 21.89 9.19
N ARG A 84 38.33 20.89 10.09
CA ARG A 84 38.13 21.10 11.53
C ARG A 84 39.37 21.69 12.22
N PRO A 85 39.18 22.47 13.30
CA PRO A 85 40.30 23.04 14.04
C PRO A 85 41.24 21.99 14.62
N CYS A 86 40.72 20.83 15.04
CA CYS A 86 41.51 19.69 15.52
C CYS A 86 42.53 19.13 14.51
N HIS A 87 42.29 19.31 13.21
CA HIS A 87 43.15 18.84 12.12
C HIS A 87 43.99 19.96 11.51
N ALA A 88 43.55 21.21 11.66
CA ALA A 88 44.14 22.37 10.98
C ALA A 88 44.92 23.32 11.89
N LEU A 89 44.70 23.31 13.21
CA LEU A 89 45.35 24.21 14.17
C LEU A 89 46.30 23.45 15.09
N GLU A 90 47.53 23.95 15.21
CA GLU A 90 48.54 23.36 16.10
C GLU A 90 48.21 23.61 17.58
N GLY A 91 48.24 22.54 18.36
CA GLY A 91 47.94 22.56 19.79
C GLY A 91 46.49 22.91 20.14
N ALA A 92 45.53 22.60 19.25
CA ALA A 92 44.12 22.54 19.64
C ALA A 92 43.93 21.45 20.70
N ARG A 93 43.36 21.80 21.87
CA ARG A 93 43.09 20.84 22.94
C ARG A 93 41.82 20.07 22.63
N MET A 94 41.92 18.75 22.50
CA MET A 94 40.78 17.88 22.27
C MET A 94 40.34 17.21 23.57
N LEU A 95 39.08 17.43 23.95
CA LEU A 95 38.45 16.74 25.08
C LEU A 95 37.52 15.60 24.63
N VAL A 96 37.31 15.48 23.32
CA VAL A 96 36.54 14.42 22.67
C VAL A 96 37.24 14.02 21.36
N GLY A 97 36.98 12.80 20.86
CA GLY A 97 37.57 12.34 19.61
C GLY A 97 37.17 13.19 18.40
N CYS A 98 38.12 13.47 17.50
CA CYS A 98 37.85 14.22 16.27
C CYS A 98 37.53 13.30 15.09
N THR A 99 36.50 13.66 14.33
CA THR A 99 36.07 12.91 13.14
C THR A 99 36.73 13.46 11.88
N ASN A 100 36.79 12.67 10.81
CA ASN A 100 37.27 13.11 9.49
C ASN A 100 36.23 13.87 8.64
N SER A 101 35.08 14.24 9.21
CA SER A 101 34.05 15.04 8.51
C SER A 101 34.37 16.54 8.53
N PHE A 102 33.83 17.31 7.59
CA PHE A 102 33.96 18.77 7.55
C PHE A 102 33.36 19.47 8.79
N SER A 103 33.86 20.67 9.09
CA SER A 103 33.57 21.41 10.31
C SER A 103 32.32 22.28 10.24
N MET A 104 32.03 22.87 9.07
CA MET A 104 31.03 23.92 8.92
C MET A 104 29.84 23.45 8.08
N PRO A 105 28.59 23.66 8.51
CA PRO A 105 28.14 24.09 9.83
C PRO A 105 28.22 23.00 10.90
N SER A 106 28.14 23.38 12.18
CA SER A 106 28.01 22.41 13.29
C SER A 106 26.59 21.85 13.40
N ASN A 107 26.39 20.55 13.10
CA ASN A 107 25.07 19.89 13.27
C ASN A 107 24.54 19.95 14.70
N HIS A 108 25.41 19.88 15.72
CA HIS A 108 24.97 19.94 17.12
C HIS A 108 24.36 21.31 17.42
N ALA A 109 24.96 22.38 16.90
CA ALA A 109 24.40 23.72 16.99
C ALA A 109 23.11 23.83 16.16
N ALA A 110 23.12 23.38 14.90
CA ALA A 110 21.96 23.45 14.01
C ALA A 110 20.73 22.72 14.57
N ASN A 111 20.92 21.52 15.13
CA ASN A 111 19.84 20.75 15.73
C ASN A 111 19.34 21.41 17.02
N SER A 112 20.25 21.89 17.88
CA SER A 112 19.86 22.53 19.16
C SER A 112 19.07 23.82 18.95
N PHE A 113 19.47 24.67 18.00
CA PHE A 113 18.75 25.90 17.67
C PHE A 113 17.43 25.64 16.94
N ALA A 114 17.34 24.60 16.10
CA ALA A 114 16.08 24.18 15.49
C ALA A 114 15.03 23.78 16.55
N ILE A 115 15.48 23.09 17.61
CA ILE A 115 14.64 22.63 18.73
C ILE A 115 14.12 23.80 19.55
N ILE A 116 14.98 24.77 19.89
CA ILE A 116 14.56 25.97 20.62
C ILE A 116 13.37 26.60 19.93
N LEU A 117 13.47 26.82 18.63
CA LEU A 117 12.46 27.56 17.90
C LEU A 117 11.15 26.75 17.77
N ALA A 118 11.23 25.45 17.51
CA ALA A 118 10.07 24.57 17.43
C ALA A 118 9.34 24.44 18.78
N VAL A 119 10.09 24.28 19.87
CA VAL A 119 9.53 24.24 21.22
C VAL A 119 8.97 25.59 21.62
N SER A 120 9.67 26.69 21.30
CA SER A 120 9.26 28.05 21.64
C SER A 120 7.95 28.46 20.97
N TYR A 121 7.67 27.93 19.79
CA TYR A 121 6.46 28.22 19.04
C TYR A 121 5.17 27.96 19.84
N ILE A 122 5.16 26.93 20.70
CA ILE A 122 3.93 26.46 21.39
C ILE A 122 4.08 26.49 22.92
N SER A 123 5.29 26.67 23.45
CA SER A 123 5.57 26.72 24.89
C SER A 123 5.64 28.15 25.45
N GLY A 124 5.34 28.28 26.74
CA GLY A 124 5.34 29.57 27.45
C GLY A 124 6.75 30.18 27.60
N LYS A 125 6.82 31.48 27.90
CA LYS A 125 8.05 32.31 27.93
C LYS A 125 9.24 31.65 28.66
N TRP A 126 8.99 31.01 29.80
CA TRP A 126 10.04 30.34 30.59
C TRP A 126 10.78 29.23 29.84
N MET A 127 10.06 28.38 29.10
CA MET A 127 10.67 27.25 28.38
C MET A 127 11.55 27.71 27.23
N ARG A 128 11.21 28.85 26.61
CA ARG A 128 12.02 29.46 25.54
C ARG A 128 13.42 29.81 26.04
N TRP A 129 13.49 30.44 27.21
CA TRP A 129 14.76 30.83 27.83
C TRP A 129 15.58 29.61 28.25
N THR A 130 14.95 28.60 28.88
CA THR A 130 15.65 27.36 29.25
C THR A 130 16.23 26.64 28.03
N ALA A 131 15.45 26.50 26.95
CA ALA A 131 15.93 25.87 25.73
C ALA A 131 17.06 26.69 25.08
N LEU A 132 16.94 28.02 25.08
CA LEU A 132 17.97 28.92 24.55
C LEU A 132 19.29 28.75 25.28
N THR A 133 19.27 28.73 26.61
CA THR A 133 20.45 28.46 27.44
C THR A 133 21.08 27.13 27.07
N VAL A 134 20.27 26.08 26.88
CA VAL A 134 20.78 24.75 26.49
C VAL A 134 21.49 24.78 25.13
N ALA A 135 20.92 25.38 24.08
CA ALA A 135 21.62 25.38 22.79
C ALA A 135 22.85 26.29 22.78
N LEU A 136 22.85 27.38 23.55
CA LEU A 136 24.04 28.20 23.75
C LEU A 136 25.14 27.40 24.45
N LEU A 137 24.80 26.62 25.48
CA LEU A 137 25.73 25.72 26.16
C LEU A 137 26.25 24.62 25.22
N VAL A 138 25.38 24.01 24.41
CA VAL A 138 25.80 23.02 23.40
C VAL A 138 26.73 23.66 22.39
N GLY A 139 26.39 24.83 21.84
CA GLY A 139 27.23 25.57 20.89
C GLY A 139 28.60 25.90 21.49
N PHE A 140 28.63 26.47 22.70
CA PHE A 140 29.86 26.76 23.44
C PHE A 140 30.70 25.50 23.66
N SER A 141 30.07 24.40 24.08
CA SER A 141 30.78 23.13 24.30
C SER A 141 31.51 22.62 23.05
N ARG A 142 30.97 22.86 21.83
CA ARG A 142 31.60 22.42 20.56
C ARG A 142 32.91 23.15 20.27
N VAL A 143 33.00 24.42 20.64
CA VAL A 143 34.24 25.21 20.51
C VAL A 143 35.20 24.81 21.62
N TYR A 144 34.70 24.70 22.86
CA TYR A 144 35.49 24.36 24.04
C TYR A 144 36.21 23.02 23.90
N VAL A 145 35.52 21.97 23.43
CA VAL A 145 36.13 20.63 23.29
C VAL A 145 37.03 20.49 22.04
N GLY A 146 37.20 21.55 21.26
CA GLY A 146 38.23 21.64 20.22
C GLY A 146 37.83 21.14 18.82
N VAL A 147 36.53 20.95 18.54
CA VAL A 147 36.06 20.25 17.32
C VAL A 147 35.40 21.16 16.27
N HIS A 148 35.10 22.41 16.60
CA HIS A 148 34.48 23.40 15.70
C HIS A 148 34.98 24.83 16.01
N TYR A 149 35.01 25.68 14.99
CA TYR A 149 35.23 27.11 15.15
C TYR A 149 33.96 27.83 15.64
N PRO A 150 34.07 29.01 16.29
CA PRO A 150 32.92 29.84 16.64
C PRO A 150 31.96 30.13 15.47
N SER A 151 32.48 30.43 14.28
CA SER A 151 31.65 30.66 13.09
C SER A 151 30.94 29.39 12.59
N ASP A 152 31.51 28.20 12.78
CA ASP A 152 30.84 26.93 12.46
C ASP A 152 29.58 26.74 13.32
N VAL A 153 29.65 27.16 14.59
CA VAL A 153 28.53 27.16 15.53
C VAL A 153 27.50 28.21 15.16
N LEU A 154 27.94 29.42 14.78
CA LEU A 154 27.04 30.49 14.34
C LEU A 154 26.26 30.11 13.08
N VAL A 155 26.93 29.60 12.05
CA VAL A 155 26.24 29.17 10.82
C VAL A 155 25.36 27.95 11.07
N GLY A 156 25.78 27.05 11.97
CA GLY A 156 24.90 25.99 12.47
C GLY A 156 23.63 26.56 13.09
N ALA A 157 23.75 27.51 14.03
CA ALA A 157 22.62 28.15 14.68
C ALA A 157 21.66 28.82 13.67
N LEU A 158 22.20 29.60 12.73
CA LEU A 158 21.42 30.26 11.68
C LEU A 158 20.69 29.25 10.78
N THR A 159 21.36 28.16 10.40
CA THR A 159 20.75 27.08 9.59
C THR A 159 19.58 26.46 10.34
N GLY A 160 19.78 26.10 11.61
CA GLY A 160 18.74 25.52 12.46
C GLY A 160 17.53 26.44 12.65
N ILE A 161 17.78 27.74 12.88
CA ILE A 161 16.72 28.76 12.98
C ILE A 161 15.96 28.86 11.66
N ALA A 162 16.65 29.04 10.54
CA ALA A 162 16.01 29.23 9.23
C ALA A 162 15.13 28.03 8.85
N VAL A 163 15.64 26.81 8.99
CA VAL A 163 14.88 25.57 8.73
C VAL A 163 13.65 25.50 9.63
N SER A 164 13.79 25.76 10.93
CA SER A 164 12.68 25.68 11.88
C SER A 164 11.62 26.78 11.64
N VAL A 165 12.02 28.00 11.23
CA VAL A 165 11.08 29.05 10.79
C VAL A 165 10.27 28.58 9.60
N LEU A 166 10.91 28.01 8.58
CA LEU A 166 10.23 27.51 7.38
C LEU A 166 9.23 26.40 7.72
N VAL A 167 9.63 25.44 8.57
CA VAL A 167 8.75 24.37 9.04
C VAL A 167 7.53 24.93 9.79
N ILE A 168 7.73 25.90 10.69
CA ILE A 168 6.65 26.54 11.43
C ILE A 168 5.74 27.34 10.50
N LYS A 169 6.29 28.13 9.57
CA LYS A 169 5.51 28.94 8.62
C LYS A 169 4.69 28.08 7.67
N PHE A 170 5.27 26.96 7.22
CA PHE A 170 4.56 25.97 6.44
C PHE A 170 3.41 25.35 7.25
N TYR A 171 3.65 24.99 8.52
CA TYR A 171 2.60 24.51 9.41
C TYR A 171 1.50 25.55 9.63
N GLU A 172 1.83 26.82 9.86
CA GLU A 172 0.85 27.91 9.99
C GLU A 172 -0.02 28.02 8.74
N TRP A 173 0.61 28.15 7.58
CA TRP A 173 -0.08 28.22 6.29
C TRP A 173 -0.99 27.00 6.06
N ALA A 174 -0.47 25.79 6.28
CA ALA A 174 -1.22 24.55 6.12
C ALA A 174 -2.37 24.45 7.13
N SER A 175 -2.13 24.81 8.40
CA SER A 175 -3.13 24.74 9.47
C SER A 175 -4.30 25.68 9.23
N VAL A 176 -4.08 26.83 8.58
CA VAL A 176 -5.15 27.76 8.18
C VAL A 176 -5.87 27.25 6.93
N ARG A 177 -5.12 26.84 5.89
CA ARG A 177 -5.69 26.40 4.61
C ARG A 177 -6.49 25.11 4.73
N TYR A 178 -6.04 24.18 5.56
CA TYR A 178 -6.61 22.84 5.71
C TYR A 178 -7.43 22.65 7.00
N LYS A 179 -7.63 23.71 7.79
CA LYS A 179 -8.46 23.68 9.02
C LYS A 179 -9.87 23.13 8.79
N PHE A 180 -10.41 23.38 7.60
CA PHE A 180 -11.81 23.11 7.27
C PHE A 180 -12.09 21.67 6.81
N LYS A 181 -11.05 20.87 6.48
CA LYS A 181 -11.20 19.46 6.02
C LYS A 181 -10.08 18.55 6.56
N PRO A 182 -9.90 18.46 7.90
CA PRO A 182 -8.73 17.80 8.50
C PRO A 182 -8.61 16.33 8.11
N TYR A 183 -9.72 15.60 8.01
CA TYR A 183 -9.71 14.18 7.68
C TYR A 183 -9.40 13.92 6.20
N THR A 184 -9.91 14.77 5.28
CA THR A 184 -9.56 14.69 3.86
C THR A 184 -8.08 14.99 3.66
N THR A 185 -7.55 16.04 4.29
CA THR A 185 -6.13 16.37 4.21
C THR A 185 -5.26 15.27 4.79
N MET A 186 -5.63 14.72 5.95
CA MET A 186 -4.92 13.60 6.56
C MET A 186 -4.90 12.39 5.62
N LEU A 187 -6.03 12.03 5.01
CA LEU A 187 -6.08 10.96 4.01
C LEU A 187 -5.11 11.23 2.85
N LEU A 188 -5.17 12.41 2.23
CA LEU A 188 -4.36 12.73 1.05
C LEU A 188 -2.86 12.71 1.39
N ILE A 189 -2.46 13.24 2.55
CA ILE A 189 -1.07 13.18 3.01
C ILE A 189 -0.64 11.74 3.28
N SER A 190 -1.46 10.94 3.96
CA SER A 190 -1.16 9.53 4.22
C SER A 190 -1.05 8.72 2.92
N LEU A 191 -1.95 8.94 1.96
CA LEU A 191 -1.92 8.28 0.66
C LEU A 191 -0.72 8.74 -0.17
N LEU A 192 -0.37 10.02 -0.15
CA LEU A 192 0.83 10.53 -0.83
C LEU A 192 2.08 9.88 -0.23
N GLY A 193 2.24 9.93 1.09
CA GLY A 193 3.39 9.32 1.78
C GLY A 193 3.50 7.82 1.51
N LEU A 194 2.39 7.08 1.57
CA LEU A 194 2.37 5.65 1.27
C LEU A 194 2.65 5.37 -0.22
N SER A 195 2.12 6.17 -1.13
CA SER A 195 2.37 6.02 -2.57
C SER A 195 3.83 6.29 -2.91
N LEU A 196 4.43 7.33 -2.32
CA LEU A 196 5.87 7.61 -2.47
C LEU A 196 6.72 6.47 -1.89
N PHE A 197 6.34 5.94 -0.72
CA PHE A 197 7.01 4.75 -0.16
C PHE A 197 6.90 3.54 -1.09
N ARG A 198 5.72 3.27 -1.67
CA ARG A 198 5.52 2.16 -2.61
C ARG A 198 6.29 2.36 -3.89
N ILE A 199 6.32 3.57 -4.44
CA ILE A 199 7.16 3.91 -5.60
C ILE A 199 8.63 3.64 -5.27
N TYR A 200 9.13 4.15 -4.15
CA TYR A 200 10.48 3.88 -3.68
C TYR A 200 10.74 2.36 -3.55
N TYR A 201 9.80 1.61 -2.97
CA TYR A 201 9.90 0.16 -2.81
C TYR A 201 9.84 -0.59 -4.14
N ILE A 202 9.06 -0.14 -5.12
CA ILE A 202 9.01 -0.74 -6.46
C ILE A 202 10.34 -0.52 -7.19
N THR A 203 10.95 0.66 -7.03
CA THR A 203 12.19 1.03 -7.72
C THR A 203 13.44 0.42 -7.08
N TYR A 204 13.49 0.34 -5.76
CA TYR A 204 14.69 -0.06 -5.00
C TYR A 204 14.50 -1.31 -4.14
N GLY A 205 13.30 -1.89 -4.14
CA GLY A 205 12.99 -3.10 -3.38
C GLY A 205 13.67 -4.33 -3.97
N VAL A 206 13.67 -5.39 -3.17
CA VAL A 206 14.34 -6.66 -3.49
C VAL A 206 13.44 -7.66 -4.19
N ILE A 207 12.27 -7.23 -4.70
CA ILE A 207 11.26 -8.12 -5.29
C ILE A 207 11.18 -7.95 -6.80
N ASP A 208 11.57 -9.01 -7.50
CA ASP A 208 11.34 -9.21 -8.92
C ASP A 208 9.83 -9.25 -9.22
N LEU A 209 9.47 -9.25 -10.50
CA LEU A 209 8.11 -9.57 -10.91
C LEU A 209 7.69 -10.93 -10.34
N SER A 210 6.41 -11.01 -9.98
CA SER A 210 5.80 -12.32 -9.78
C SER A 210 5.51 -12.96 -11.13
N PRO A 211 5.43 -14.30 -11.19
CA PRO A 211 5.15 -14.97 -12.46
C PRO A 211 3.85 -14.55 -13.14
N ASP A 212 2.84 -14.18 -12.34
CA ASP A 212 1.59 -13.67 -12.87
C ASP A 212 1.76 -12.27 -13.49
N GLU A 213 2.55 -11.38 -12.87
CA GLU A 213 2.85 -10.04 -13.42
C GLU A 213 3.62 -10.15 -14.74
N ALA A 214 4.66 -10.99 -14.78
CA ALA A 214 5.42 -11.23 -16.01
C ALA A 214 4.51 -11.82 -17.12
N HIS A 215 3.59 -12.71 -16.75
CA HIS A 215 2.64 -13.29 -17.70
C HIS A 215 1.63 -12.25 -18.22
N TYR A 216 1.10 -11.38 -17.36
CA TYR A 216 0.22 -10.29 -17.78
C TYR A 216 0.96 -9.22 -18.60
N TRP A 217 2.26 -9.04 -18.38
CA TRP A 217 3.09 -8.19 -19.25
C TRP A 217 3.28 -8.81 -20.64
N GLU A 218 3.47 -10.13 -20.75
CA GLU A 218 3.45 -10.80 -22.07
C GLU A 218 2.11 -10.61 -22.79
N TRP A 219 0.98 -10.57 -22.05
CA TRP A 219 -0.31 -10.21 -22.63
C TRP A 219 -0.34 -8.75 -23.10
N ALA A 220 0.25 -7.83 -22.33
CA ALA A 220 0.33 -6.41 -22.69
C ALA A 220 1.12 -6.15 -23.98
N ARG A 221 2.08 -7.02 -24.32
CA ARG A 221 2.81 -6.99 -25.60
C ARG A 221 1.97 -7.48 -26.78
N ARG A 222 0.89 -8.21 -26.52
CA ARG A 222 0.00 -8.85 -27.50
C ARG A 222 -1.45 -8.55 -27.13
N LEU A 223 -1.83 -7.29 -27.27
CA LEU A 223 -3.17 -6.84 -26.91
C LEU A 223 -4.23 -7.60 -27.69
N ASP A 224 -5.19 -8.15 -26.96
CA ASP A 224 -6.31 -8.93 -27.51
C ASP A 224 -7.59 -8.63 -26.71
N LEU A 225 -8.74 -8.99 -27.28
CA LEU A 225 -10.06 -8.71 -26.72
C LEU A 225 -10.34 -9.50 -25.42
N SER A 226 -9.66 -10.62 -25.20
CA SER A 226 -9.65 -11.39 -23.95
C SER A 226 -8.44 -12.33 -23.92
N TYR A 227 -8.22 -12.99 -22.78
CA TYR A 227 -7.17 -14.00 -22.63
C TYR A 227 -7.73 -15.28 -22.04
N TYR A 228 -6.95 -16.36 -22.12
CA TYR A 228 -7.29 -17.73 -21.74
C TYR A 228 -7.89 -17.86 -20.33
N SER A 229 -7.44 -17.05 -19.37
CA SER A 229 -7.87 -17.20 -17.97
C SER A 229 -8.67 -16.02 -17.42
N LYS A 230 -8.56 -14.81 -18.02
CA LYS A 230 -9.12 -13.55 -17.52
C LYS A 230 -9.46 -12.59 -18.67
N GLY A 231 -10.22 -11.54 -18.36
CA GLY A 231 -10.46 -10.44 -19.32
C GLY A 231 -9.22 -9.55 -19.53
N PRO A 232 -9.30 -8.62 -20.50
CA PRO A 232 -8.12 -7.94 -21.03
C PRO A 232 -7.66 -6.72 -20.21
N MET A 233 -8.42 -6.25 -19.23
CA MET A 233 -8.16 -4.97 -18.55
C MET A 233 -6.77 -4.90 -17.92
N ILE A 234 -6.27 -6.00 -17.34
CA ILE A 234 -4.93 -6.00 -16.74
C ILE A 234 -3.83 -5.78 -17.78
N ALA A 235 -3.95 -6.40 -18.96
CA ALA A 235 -3.01 -6.23 -20.06
C ALA A 235 -3.07 -4.79 -20.61
N TYR A 236 -4.27 -4.22 -20.75
CA TYR A 236 -4.46 -2.82 -21.18
C TYR A 236 -3.81 -1.82 -20.21
N LEU A 237 -3.99 -2.01 -18.90
CA LEU A 237 -3.40 -1.14 -17.90
C LEU A 237 -1.87 -1.29 -17.82
N ILE A 238 -1.34 -2.51 -17.97
CA ILE A 238 0.11 -2.73 -18.05
C ILE A 238 0.67 -2.06 -19.30
N ALA A 239 0.05 -2.25 -20.47
CA ALA A 239 0.48 -1.62 -21.72
C ALA A 239 0.48 -0.09 -21.62
N PHE A 240 -0.54 0.48 -20.96
CA PHE A 240 -0.58 1.92 -20.69
C PHE A 240 0.57 2.37 -19.77
N GLY A 241 0.88 1.61 -18.72
CA GLY A 241 1.98 1.88 -17.81
C GLY A 241 3.35 1.79 -18.48
N THR A 242 3.60 0.73 -19.25
CA THR A 242 4.88 0.52 -19.94
C THR A 242 5.07 1.44 -21.15
N ALA A 243 3.99 1.87 -21.81
CA ALA A 243 4.06 2.89 -22.85
C ALA A 243 4.59 4.24 -22.34
N ILE A 244 4.33 4.58 -21.07
CA ILE A 244 4.76 5.86 -20.46
C ILE A 244 6.14 5.72 -19.81
N PHE A 245 6.38 4.62 -19.09
CA PHE A 245 7.55 4.47 -18.22
C PHE A 245 8.56 3.40 -18.69
N GLY A 246 8.30 2.74 -19.81
CA GLY A 246 9.11 1.65 -20.37
C GLY A 246 8.77 0.27 -19.81
N ASP A 247 9.27 -0.77 -20.49
CA ASP A 247 9.13 -2.18 -20.11
C ASP A 247 10.06 -2.55 -18.95
N ASN A 248 9.76 -2.01 -17.78
CA ASN A 248 10.45 -2.29 -16.53
C ASN A 248 9.44 -2.50 -15.38
N VAL A 249 9.95 -2.93 -14.22
CA VAL A 249 9.14 -3.25 -13.04
C VAL A 249 8.28 -2.04 -12.60
N PHE A 250 8.82 -0.83 -12.71
CA PHE A 250 8.10 0.39 -12.36
C PHE A 250 6.92 0.67 -13.32
N GLY A 251 7.14 0.57 -14.63
CA GLY A 251 6.09 0.74 -15.64
C GLY A 251 4.93 -0.24 -15.49
N ILE A 252 5.21 -1.49 -15.08
CA ILE A 252 4.18 -2.50 -14.80
C ILE A 252 3.43 -2.17 -13.49
N ARG A 253 4.15 -1.85 -12.41
CA ARG A 253 3.56 -1.77 -11.06
C ARG A 253 2.93 -0.42 -10.70
N ILE A 254 3.21 0.66 -11.42
CA ILE A 254 2.67 1.99 -11.09
C ILE A 254 1.14 2.03 -11.04
N MET A 255 0.47 1.25 -11.90
CA MET A 255 -0.99 1.15 -11.94
C MET A 255 -1.58 0.47 -10.70
N ALA A 256 -0.82 -0.37 -9.99
CA ALA A 256 -1.21 -0.91 -8.68
C ALA A 256 -1.30 0.19 -7.63
N VAL A 257 -0.31 1.09 -7.59
CA VAL A 257 -0.26 2.21 -6.65
C VAL A 257 -1.44 3.15 -6.88
N ILE A 258 -1.71 3.49 -8.14
CA ILE A 258 -2.83 4.35 -8.55
C ILE A 258 -4.17 3.70 -8.17
N SER A 259 -4.37 2.42 -8.54
CA SER A 259 -5.61 1.69 -8.24
C SER A 259 -5.86 1.61 -6.74
N SER A 260 -4.82 1.36 -5.95
CA SER A 260 -4.91 1.31 -4.48
C SER A 260 -5.25 2.67 -3.87
N ALA A 261 -4.60 3.75 -4.29
CA ALA A 261 -4.88 5.10 -3.80
C ALA A 261 -6.32 5.54 -4.16
N MET A 262 -6.74 5.28 -5.40
CA MET A 262 -8.11 5.58 -5.84
C MET A 262 -9.15 4.77 -5.06
N SER A 263 -8.90 3.49 -4.80
CA SER A 263 -9.77 2.66 -3.97
C SER A 263 -9.97 3.25 -2.57
N SER A 264 -8.90 3.70 -1.90
CA SER A 264 -9.00 4.34 -0.60
C SER A 264 -9.76 5.67 -0.64
N ILE A 265 -9.62 6.46 -1.72
CA ILE A 265 -10.37 7.70 -1.90
C ILE A 265 -11.87 7.40 -2.00
N PHE A 266 -12.28 6.44 -2.82
CA PHE A 266 -13.71 6.11 -2.95
C PHE A 266 -14.27 5.41 -1.70
N ILE A 267 -13.50 4.58 -0.99
CA ILE A 267 -13.90 4.07 0.34
C ILE A 267 -14.10 5.22 1.34
N TYR A 268 -13.17 6.19 1.37
CA TYR A 268 -13.30 7.37 2.23
C TYR A 268 -14.57 8.15 1.92
N LEU A 269 -14.81 8.45 0.64
CA LEU A 269 -15.99 9.19 0.20
C LEU A 269 -17.27 8.44 0.56
N LEU A 270 -17.33 7.13 0.32
CA LEU A 270 -18.50 6.32 0.68
C LEU A 270 -18.70 6.24 2.19
N GLY A 271 -17.66 5.97 2.98
CA GLY A 271 -17.76 5.91 4.44
C GLY A 271 -18.14 7.24 5.08
N LYS A 272 -17.62 8.35 4.55
CA LYS A 272 -18.02 9.71 4.92
C LYS A 272 -19.51 9.96 4.67
N LYS A 273 -20.05 9.44 3.56
CA LYS A 273 -21.47 9.58 3.20
C LYS A 273 -22.40 8.70 4.01
N LEU A 274 -21.97 7.48 4.31
CA LEU A 274 -22.78 6.53 5.05
C LEU A 274 -22.85 6.87 6.55
N PHE A 275 -21.79 7.47 7.09
CA PHE A 275 -21.67 7.80 8.51
C PHE A 275 -21.00 9.18 8.68
N ASP A 276 -19.68 9.23 8.87
CA ASP A 276 -18.94 10.46 9.14
C ASP A 276 -17.49 10.41 8.60
N GLU A 277 -16.78 11.54 8.65
CA GLU A 277 -15.42 11.64 8.12
C GLU A 277 -14.41 10.72 8.84
N ARG A 278 -14.65 10.37 10.12
CA ARG A 278 -13.80 9.45 10.88
C ARG A 278 -13.99 8.02 10.38
N ALA A 279 -15.23 7.60 10.13
CA ALA A 279 -15.54 6.29 9.55
C ALA A 279 -14.88 6.14 8.18
N GLY A 280 -15.07 7.14 7.31
CA GLY A 280 -14.45 7.16 5.99
C GLY A 280 -12.93 7.06 6.06
N LEU A 281 -12.28 7.90 6.88
CA LEU A 281 -10.82 7.92 6.97
C LEU A 281 -10.29 6.59 7.51
N ALA A 282 -10.90 6.08 8.58
CA ALA A 282 -10.49 4.84 9.19
C ALA A 282 -10.67 3.64 8.25
N ALA A 283 -11.74 3.61 7.45
CA ALA A 283 -11.97 2.54 6.48
C ALA A 283 -10.91 2.58 5.36
N ALA A 284 -10.60 3.79 4.87
CA ALA A 284 -9.59 4.00 3.86
C ALA A 284 -8.18 3.64 4.35
N VAL A 285 -7.85 3.94 5.61
CA VAL A 285 -6.58 3.55 6.25
C VAL A 285 -6.55 2.05 6.53
N LEU A 286 -7.64 1.46 7.03
CA LEU A 286 -7.74 0.03 7.31
C LEU A 286 -7.45 -0.80 6.05
N MET A 287 -8.01 -0.39 4.92
CA MET A 287 -7.72 -0.99 3.62
C MET A 287 -6.23 -0.97 3.26
N GLN A 288 -5.48 0.05 3.66
CA GLN A 288 -4.05 0.18 3.34
C GLN A 288 -3.14 -0.64 4.27
N ILE A 289 -3.59 -0.93 5.49
CA ILE A 289 -2.82 -1.67 6.49
C ILE A 289 -3.12 -3.17 6.51
N VAL A 290 -4.25 -3.61 5.96
CA VAL A 290 -4.59 -5.02 5.85
C VAL A 290 -3.64 -5.68 4.83
N PRO A 291 -2.93 -6.78 5.19
CA PRO A 291 -1.82 -7.32 4.40
C PRO A 291 -2.14 -7.55 2.93
N LEU A 292 -3.28 -8.18 2.67
CA LEU A 292 -3.65 -8.57 1.31
C LEU A 292 -3.93 -7.36 0.40
N TYR A 293 -4.65 -6.35 0.90
CA TYR A 293 -4.87 -5.10 0.16
C TYR A 293 -3.59 -4.28 0.01
N SER A 294 -2.70 -4.32 1.01
CA SER A 294 -1.42 -3.63 0.92
C SER A 294 -0.52 -4.24 -0.14
N ALA A 295 -0.49 -5.57 -0.26
CA ALA A 295 0.25 -6.29 -1.30
C ALA A 295 -0.22 -5.90 -2.71
N TYR A 296 -1.54 -5.75 -2.94
CA TYR A 296 -2.09 -5.28 -4.21
C TYR A 296 -1.88 -3.79 -4.49
N GLY A 297 -1.38 -3.04 -3.51
CA GLY A 297 -0.87 -1.70 -3.74
C GLY A 297 0.54 -1.67 -4.34
N VAL A 298 1.20 -2.83 -4.47
CA VAL A 298 2.55 -2.98 -5.05
C VAL A 298 2.56 -3.97 -6.19
N LEU A 299 2.07 -5.19 -5.97
CA LEU A 299 2.01 -6.24 -6.99
C LEU A 299 0.83 -5.96 -7.91
N PHE A 300 1.08 -5.84 -9.22
CA PHE A 300 0.04 -5.51 -10.17
C PHE A 300 -0.59 -6.75 -10.80
N THR A 301 -1.53 -7.33 -10.06
CA THR A 301 -2.37 -8.43 -10.52
C THR A 301 -3.78 -7.92 -10.82
N ILE A 302 -4.64 -8.79 -11.36
CA ILE A 302 -6.06 -8.48 -11.64
C ILE A 302 -6.83 -7.95 -10.42
N ASP A 303 -6.42 -8.28 -9.19
CA ASP A 303 -7.17 -7.90 -8.00
C ASP A 303 -7.08 -6.39 -7.73
N SER A 304 -5.98 -5.72 -8.09
CA SER A 304 -5.78 -4.28 -7.87
C SER A 304 -6.81 -3.42 -8.63
N PRO A 305 -6.96 -3.54 -9.97
CA PRO A 305 -8.00 -2.81 -10.69
C PRO A 305 -9.41 -3.33 -10.36
N PHE A 306 -9.57 -4.62 -10.04
CA PHE A 306 -10.87 -5.19 -9.67
C PHE A 306 -11.45 -4.55 -8.41
N ILE A 307 -10.62 -4.41 -7.36
CA ILE A 307 -11.02 -3.73 -6.12
C ILE A 307 -11.36 -2.26 -6.38
N PHE A 308 -10.58 -1.58 -7.21
CA PHE A 308 -10.85 -0.19 -7.58
C PHE A 308 -12.23 -0.04 -8.23
N PHE A 309 -12.52 -0.83 -9.27
CA PHE A 309 -13.82 -0.77 -9.95
C PHE A 309 -14.96 -1.22 -9.04
N TRP A 310 -14.74 -2.17 -8.13
CA TRP A 310 -15.73 -2.58 -7.12
C TRP A 310 -16.10 -1.43 -6.19
N VAL A 311 -15.11 -0.76 -5.59
CA VAL A 311 -15.35 0.36 -4.66
C VAL A 311 -15.94 1.57 -5.40
N LEU A 312 -15.46 1.87 -6.59
CA LEU A 312 -16.03 2.92 -7.44
C LEU A 312 -17.51 2.62 -7.74
N SER A 313 -17.83 1.37 -8.07
CA SER A 313 -19.22 0.94 -8.28
C SER A 313 -20.05 1.05 -7.01
N LEU A 314 -19.53 0.70 -5.82
CA LEU A 314 -20.24 0.91 -4.55
C LEU A 314 -20.60 2.39 -4.34
N TYR A 315 -19.64 3.28 -4.56
CA TYR A 315 -19.83 4.73 -4.43
C TYR A 315 -20.85 5.26 -5.44
N LEU A 316 -20.72 4.89 -6.72
CA LEU A 316 -21.62 5.32 -7.79
C LEU A 316 -23.03 4.74 -7.60
N PHE A 317 -23.16 3.49 -7.18
CA PHE A 317 -24.45 2.87 -6.90
C PHE A 317 -25.14 3.56 -5.73
N TRP A 318 -24.41 3.82 -4.62
CA TRP A 318 -24.96 4.59 -3.51
C TRP A 318 -25.45 5.97 -3.94
N ARG A 319 -24.69 6.66 -4.81
CA ARG A 319 -25.08 7.96 -5.37
C ARG A 319 -26.31 7.84 -6.28
N ALA A 320 -26.35 6.82 -7.14
CA ALA A 320 -27.41 6.61 -8.11
C ALA A 320 -28.76 6.34 -7.45
N ILE A 321 -28.76 5.59 -6.34
CA ILE A 321 -30.00 5.30 -5.60
C ILE A 321 -30.41 6.44 -4.65
N ASN A 322 -29.54 7.42 -4.34
CA ASN A 322 -29.78 8.53 -3.40
C ASN A 322 -29.61 9.93 -4.06
N PRO A 323 -30.35 10.27 -5.14
CA PRO A 323 -30.13 11.53 -5.87
C PRO A 323 -30.45 12.80 -5.05
N GLU A 324 -31.50 12.75 -4.21
CA GLU A 324 -31.96 13.90 -3.41
C GLU A 324 -30.92 14.39 -2.39
N MET A 325 -30.17 13.46 -1.80
CA MET A 325 -29.13 13.75 -0.81
C MET A 325 -27.89 14.44 -1.43
N TRP A 326 -27.69 14.29 -2.73
CA TRP A 326 -26.56 14.89 -3.44
C TRP A 326 -26.87 16.30 -3.93
N ASN A 327 -28.09 16.54 -4.41
CA ASN A 327 -28.51 17.85 -4.94
C ASN A 327 -28.56 18.93 -3.85
N SER A 328 -28.87 18.55 -2.60
CA SER A 328 -28.84 19.46 -1.46
C SER A 328 -27.45 19.96 -1.09
N GLU A 329 -26.39 19.17 -1.34
CA GLU A 329 -25.00 19.56 -1.05
C GLU A 329 -24.37 20.43 -2.14
N CYS A 330 -24.81 20.31 -3.40
CA CYS A 330 -24.33 21.15 -4.50
C CYS A 330 -24.91 22.58 -4.47
N GLY A 331 -25.65 22.96 -3.42
CA GLY A 331 -26.23 24.29 -3.28
C GLY A 331 -27.37 24.59 -4.25
N MET A 332 -27.93 23.56 -4.91
CA MET A 332 -29.12 23.70 -5.75
C MET A 332 -30.38 23.63 -4.88
N GLN A 333 -30.57 24.65 -4.02
CA GLN A 333 -31.85 24.91 -3.36
C GLN A 333 -32.61 25.97 -4.15
N ASN A 334 -33.23 25.58 -5.27
CA ASN A 334 -34.32 26.36 -5.83
C ASN A 334 -35.64 25.74 -5.35
N SER A 335 -36.35 26.50 -4.51
CA SER A 335 -37.57 26.14 -3.82
C SER A 335 -38.83 26.12 -4.69
N ASN A 336 -38.74 26.31 -6.01
CA ASN A 336 -39.91 26.35 -6.91
C ASN A 336 -39.60 25.86 -8.34
N SER A 337 -39.04 24.65 -8.52
CA SER A 337 -38.93 24.11 -9.88
C SER A 337 -39.30 22.63 -9.98
N GLU A 338 -40.48 22.38 -10.55
CA GLU A 338 -40.92 21.12 -11.14
C GLU A 338 -40.00 20.63 -12.29
N LEU A 339 -38.97 21.39 -12.66
CA LEU A 339 -37.91 20.96 -13.56
C LEU A 339 -36.81 20.20 -12.79
N ARG A 340 -37.12 18.97 -12.39
CA ARG A 340 -36.12 17.90 -12.23
C ARG A 340 -35.31 17.82 -13.54
N THR A 341 -33.99 17.93 -13.51
CA THR A 341 -33.17 17.62 -14.70
C THR A 341 -32.95 16.10 -14.76
N PRO A 342 -33.61 15.35 -15.68
CA PRO A 342 -33.48 13.88 -15.75
C PRO A 342 -32.06 13.42 -16.11
N ASN A 343 -31.24 14.34 -16.62
CA ASN A 343 -29.91 14.08 -17.15
C ASN A 343 -28.82 13.82 -16.09
N SER A 344 -28.99 14.25 -14.83
CA SER A 344 -27.94 14.07 -13.80
C SER A 344 -27.98 12.68 -13.15
N GLU A 345 -29.17 12.11 -13.00
CA GLU A 345 -29.38 10.77 -12.45
C GLU A 345 -28.92 9.70 -13.45
N LEU A 346 -29.34 9.83 -14.71
CA LEU A 346 -28.92 8.93 -15.78
C LEU A 346 -27.40 8.91 -15.95
N LYS A 347 -26.71 10.07 -15.85
CA LYS A 347 -25.24 10.13 -15.89
C LYS A 347 -24.59 9.25 -14.82
N THR A 348 -25.13 9.21 -13.61
CA THR A 348 -24.56 8.39 -12.52
C THR A 348 -24.77 6.90 -12.79
N TRP A 349 -25.94 6.51 -13.33
CA TRP A 349 -26.21 5.14 -13.75
C TRP A 349 -25.35 4.69 -14.94
N LEU A 350 -25.08 5.59 -15.90
CA LEU A 350 -24.16 5.33 -17.01
C LEU A 350 -22.72 5.14 -16.49
N LEU A 351 -22.24 6.03 -15.62
CA LEU A 351 -20.92 5.88 -14.98
C LEU A 351 -20.81 4.58 -14.18
N LEU A 352 -21.88 4.17 -13.49
CA LEU A 352 -21.94 2.88 -12.81
C LEU A 352 -21.82 1.72 -13.81
N GLY A 353 -22.52 1.79 -14.94
CA GLY A 353 -22.45 0.77 -15.99
C GLY A 353 -21.05 0.66 -16.61
N ILE A 354 -20.38 1.79 -16.83
CA ILE A 354 -18.99 1.86 -17.28
C ILE A 354 -18.05 1.23 -16.24
N SER A 355 -18.20 1.60 -14.97
CA SER A 355 -17.36 1.08 -13.90
C SER A 355 -17.52 -0.44 -13.73
N ILE A 356 -18.75 -0.96 -13.78
CA ILE A 356 -19.02 -2.40 -13.71
C ILE A 356 -18.49 -3.11 -14.97
N GLY A 357 -18.68 -2.53 -16.16
CA GLY A 357 -18.15 -3.05 -17.42
C GLY A 357 -16.62 -3.21 -17.39
N PHE A 358 -15.90 -2.18 -16.95
CA PHE A 358 -14.45 -2.26 -16.75
C PHE A 358 -14.03 -3.24 -15.64
N GLY A 359 -14.82 -3.36 -14.57
CA GLY A 359 -14.65 -4.41 -13.58
C GLY A 359 -14.81 -5.81 -14.16
N LEU A 360 -15.79 -6.04 -15.05
CA LEU A 360 -16.00 -7.32 -15.75
C LEU A 360 -14.84 -7.65 -16.69
N LEU A 361 -14.28 -6.66 -17.40
CA LEU A 361 -13.05 -6.82 -18.19
C LEU A 361 -11.82 -7.18 -17.34
N THR A 362 -11.88 -6.97 -16.03
CA THR A 362 -10.81 -7.35 -15.09
C THR A 362 -11.04 -8.76 -14.54
N LYS A 363 -12.23 -8.99 -13.97
CA LYS A 363 -12.58 -10.25 -13.31
C LYS A 363 -14.08 -10.49 -13.43
N TYR A 364 -14.47 -11.64 -13.98
CA TYR A 364 -15.88 -11.96 -14.24
C TYR A 364 -16.73 -12.03 -12.96
N THR A 365 -16.10 -12.24 -11.80
CA THR A 365 -16.77 -12.15 -10.49
C THR A 365 -17.30 -10.74 -10.18
N MET A 366 -16.98 -9.72 -10.98
CA MET A 366 -17.65 -8.41 -10.91
C MET A 366 -19.17 -8.53 -11.10
N ALA A 367 -19.67 -9.57 -11.78
CA ALA A 367 -21.10 -9.85 -11.90
C ALA A 367 -21.81 -10.00 -10.54
N PHE A 368 -21.11 -10.39 -9.47
CA PHE A 368 -21.65 -10.41 -8.11
C PHE A 368 -22.14 -9.04 -7.64
N PHE A 369 -21.63 -7.95 -8.22
CA PHE A 369 -22.09 -6.61 -7.91
C PHE A 369 -23.60 -6.46 -8.19
N TYR A 370 -24.08 -6.96 -9.34
CA TYR A 370 -25.51 -6.94 -9.68
C TYR A 370 -26.34 -7.81 -8.75
N ILE A 371 -25.83 -8.97 -8.34
CA ILE A 371 -26.50 -9.85 -7.38
C ILE A 371 -26.64 -9.14 -6.03
N CYS A 372 -25.57 -8.53 -5.50
CA CYS A 372 -25.60 -7.75 -4.27
C CYS A 372 -26.54 -6.55 -4.36
N ALA A 373 -26.50 -5.80 -5.47
CA ALA A 373 -27.38 -4.66 -5.71
C ALA A 373 -28.86 -5.08 -5.76
N LEU A 374 -29.18 -6.18 -6.45
CA LEU A 374 -30.53 -6.73 -6.53
C LEU A 374 -31.02 -7.17 -5.14
N LEU A 375 -30.23 -7.97 -4.41
CA LEU A 375 -30.59 -8.42 -3.06
C LEU A 375 -30.82 -7.24 -2.11
N PHE A 376 -29.98 -6.20 -2.19
CA PHE A 376 -30.17 -4.98 -1.42
C PHE A 376 -31.47 -4.24 -1.78
N LEU A 377 -31.77 -4.05 -3.07
CA LEU A 377 -32.99 -3.38 -3.52
C LEU A 377 -34.25 -4.19 -3.18
N LEU A 378 -34.17 -5.53 -3.26
CA LEU A 378 -35.25 -6.41 -2.83
C LEU A 378 -35.46 -6.33 -1.32
N ALA A 379 -34.40 -6.30 -0.53
CA ALA A 379 -34.51 -6.17 0.93
C ALA A 379 -35.03 -4.78 1.37
N SER A 380 -34.78 -3.72 0.59
CA SER A 380 -35.21 -2.36 0.91
C SER A 380 -36.64 -2.08 0.46
N LYS A 381 -37.60 -2.04 1.40
CA LYS A 381 -39.01 -1.70 1.09
C LYS A 381 -39.17 -0.37 0.36
N GLN A 382 -38.37 0.64 0.71
CA GLN A 382 -38.46 1.98 0.13
C GLN A 382 -37.86 2.05 -1.28
N ARG A 383 -36.76 1.33 -1.55
CA ARG A 383 -36.01 1.44 -2.81
C ARG A 383 -36.28 0.34 -3.81
N ARG A 384 -37.06 -0.69 -3.45
CA ARG A 384 -37.48 -1.73 -4.40
C ARG A 384 -38.14 -1.16 -5.66
N ARG A 385 -38.80 0.00 -5.57
CA ARG A 385 -39.39 0.72 -6.72
C ARG A 385 -38.36 1.12 -7.79
N ILE A 386 -37.08 1.24 -7.46
CA ILE A 386 -36.01 1.50 -8.44
C ILE A 386 -35.91 0.36 -9.47
N LEU A 387 -36.28 -0.88 -9.09
CA LEU A 387 -36.35 -2.00 -10.03
C LEU A 387 -37.44 -1.82 -11.11
N LEU A 388 -38.36 -0.87 -10.94
CA LEU A 388 -39.38 -0.57 -11.96
C LEU A 388 -38.94 0.54 -12.91
N THR A 389 -37.79 1.18 -12.66
CA THR A 389 -37.29 2.27 -13.50
C THR A 389 -36.28 1.73 -14.53
N LYS A 390 -36.05 2.47 -15.61
CA LYS A 390 -35.21 2.00 -16.73
C LYS A 390 -33.71 2.08 -16.44
N GLU A 391 -33.30 2.93 -15.51
CA GLU A 391 -31.91 3.31 -15.29
C GLU A 391 -30.99 2.15 -14.84
N PRO A 392 -31.40 1.25 -13.91
CA PRO A 392 -30.61 0.07 -13.56
C PRO A 392 -30.37 -0.86 -14.76
N TYR A 393 -31.36 -0.99 -15.65
CA TYR A 393 -31.27 -1.83 -16.84
C TYR A 393 -30.39 -1.20 -17.92
N ILE A 394 -30.42 0.13 -18.07
CA ILE A 394 -29.47 0.85 -18.95
C ILE A 394 -28.03 0.67 -18.45
N SER A 395 -27.82 0.76 -17.13
CA SER A 395 -26.51 0.51 -16.51
C SER A 395 -26.02 -0.92 -16.79
N LEU A 396 -26.90 -1.91 -16.64
CA LEU A 396 -26.62 -3.32 -16.98
C LEU A 396 -26.28 -3.48 -18.46
N ALA A 397 -27.12 -2.98 -19.37
CA ALA A 397 -26.89 -3.06 -20.80
C ALA A 397 -25.55 -2.44 -21.21
N LEU A 398 -25.21 -1.26 -20.67
CA LEU A 398 -23.94 -0.60 -20.93
C LEU A 398 -22.74 -1.42 -20.43
N SER A 399 -22.84 -2.03 -19.24
CA SER A 399 -21.78 -2.91 -18.73
C SER A 399 -21.55 -4.12 -19.64
N LEU A 400 -22.62 -4.68 -20.22
CA LEU A 400 -22.57 -5.82 -21.14
C LEU A 400 -22.00 -5.42 -22.51
N ILE A 401 -22.31 -4.21 -23.00
CA ILE A 401 -21.68 -3.66 -24.21
C ILE A 401 -20.17 -3.53 -24.02
N ILE A 402 -19.73 -2.98 -22.89
CA ILE A 402 -18.29 -2.85 -22.58
C ILE A 402 -17.64 -4.23 -22.39
N PHE A 403 -18.38 -5.21 -21.86
CA PHE A 403 -17.92 -6.59 -21.70
C PHE A 403 -17.98 -7.41 -23.01
N SER A 404 -18.69 -6.95 -24.03
CA SER A 404 -18.91 -7.69 -25.28
C SER A 404 -17.64 -8.15 -26.01
N PRO A 405 -16.49 -7.42 -25.98
CA PRO A 405 -15.26 -7.92 -26.60
C PRO A 405 -14.82 -9.28 -26.03
N VAL A 406 -15.02 -9.52 -24.73
CA VAL A 406 -14.70 -10.80 -24.09
C VAL A 406 -15.60 -11.91 -24.59
N ILE A 407 -16.88 -11.62 -24.83
CA ILE A 407 -17.86 -12.57 -25.36
C ILE A 407 -17.49 -12.94 -26.80
N ILE A 408 -17.19 -11.94 -27.63
CA ILE A 408 -16.79 -12.13 -29.04
C ILE A 408 -15.51 -12.97 -29.12
N TRP A 409 -14.51 -12.64 -28.31
CA TRP A 409 -13.25 -13.38 -28.28
C TRP A 409 -13.47 -14.84 -27.87
N ASN A 410 -14.24 -15.09 -26.80
CA ASN A 410 -14.51 -16.45 -26.35
C ASN A 410 -15.29 -17.26 -27.38
N ALA A 411 -16.25 -16.65 -28.09
CA ALA A 411 -17.00 -17.31 -29.15
C ALA A 411 -16.08 -17.78 -30.30
N GLY A 412 -15.01 -17.03 -30.60
CA GLY A 412 -13.98 -17.41 -31.58
C GLY A 412 -12.94 -18.41 -31.08
N HIS A 413 -12.91 -18.73 -29.78
CA HIS A 413 -11.91 -19.60 -29.13
C HIS A 413 -12.58 -20.72 -28.31
N ASP A 414 -13.66 -21.31 -28.83
CA ASP A 414 -14.38 -22.45 -28.24
C ASP A 414 -14.78 -22.25 -26.76
N TRP A 415 -15.05 -21.01 -26.37
CA TRP A 415 -15.40 -20.62 -25.00
C TRP A 415 -14.34 -21.04 -23.97
N VAL A 416 -13.07 -21.07 -24.37
CA VAL A 416 -11.96 -21.59 -23.56
C VAL A 416 -11.85 -20.92 -22.20
N THR A 417 -12.04 -19.59 -22.11
CA THR A 417 -11.95 -18.87 -20.82
C THR A 417 -13.13 -19.19 -19.93
N LEU A 418 -14.34 -19.34 -20.48
CA LEU A 418 -15.51 -19.77 -19.71
C LEU A 418 -15.34 -21.20 -19.21
N LYS A 419 -14.90 -22.13 -20.06
CA LYS A 419 -14.60 -23.52 -19.66
C LYS A 419 -13.53 -23.55 -18.56
N HIS A 420 -12.47 -22.76 -18.71
CA HIS A 420 -11.43 -22.62 -17.69
C HIS A 420 -11.98 -22.10 -16.36
N THR A 421 -12.77 -21.02 -16.41
CA THR A 421 -13.35 -20.36 -15.23
C THR A 421 -14.40 -21.24 -14.55
N ALA A 422 -15.27 -21.89 -15.33
CA ALA A 422 -16.25 -22.86 -14.86
C ALA A 422 -15.57 -24.07 -14.23
N GLY A 423 -14.48 -24.57 -14.83
CA GLY A 423 -13.65 -25.63 -14.26
C GLY A 423 -13.00 -25.22 -12.93
N GLN A 424 -12.50 -24.00 -12.81
CA GLN A 424 -12.00 -23.49 -11.51
C GLN A 424 -13.12 -23.33 -10.48
N ALA A 425 -14.32 -22.96 -10.91
CA ALA A 425 -15.50 -22.85 -10.06
C ALA A 425 -16.22 -24.20 -9.82
N HIS A 426 -15.67 -25.31 -10.35
CA HIS A 426 -16.23 -26.67 -10.32
C HIS A 426 -17.71 -26.72 -10.77
N ILE A 427 -18.06 -25.94 -11.80
CA ILE A 427 -19.43 -25.85 -12.35
C ILE A 427 -19.67 -26.90 -13.46
N SER A 428 -18.60 -27.42 -14.08
CA SER A 428 -18.67 -28.29 -15.26
C SER A 428 -18.61 -29.80 -14.99
N GLY A 429 -18.55 -30.23 -13.72
CA GLY A 429 -18.65 -31.65 -13.33
C GLY A 429 -20.07 -32.02 -12.91
N GLN A 430 -20.39 -33.32 -12.80
CA GLN A 430 -21.59 -33.76 -12.06
C GLN A 430 -21.65 -32.98 -10.74
N TRP A 431 -22.83 -32.46 -10.39
CA TRP A 431 -23.06 -31.67 -9.19
C TRP A 431 -22.82 -32.54 -7.94
N SER A 432 -21.57 -32.82 -7.60
CA SER A 432 -21.21 -33.39 -6.33
C SER A 432 -21.45 -32.32 -5.28
N VAL A 433 -22.42 -32.58 -4.41
CA VAL A 433 -22.87 -31.60 -3.41
C VAL A 433 -21.74 -31.26 -2.45
N VAL A 434 -20.77 -32.17 -2.26
CA VAL A 434 -19.65 -32.06 -1.32
C VAL A 434 -18.43 -32.81 -1.88
N SER A 435 -17.23 -32.20 -1.80
CA SER A 435 -15.97 -32.86 -2.15
C SER A 435 -15.49 -33.79 -1.04
N ASP A 436 -14.76 -34.87 -1.36
CA ASP A 436 -14.20 -35.80 -0.34
C ASP A 436 -13.26 -35.11 0.67
N HIS A 437 -12.71 -33.96 0.29
CA HIS A 437 -11.85 -33.12 1.12
C HIS A 437 -12.50 -31.81 1.56
N TRP A 438 -13.84 -31.75 1.62
CA TRP A 438 -14.58 -30.51 1.92
C TRP A 438 -14.15 -29.86 3.24
N LEU A 439 -13.90 -30.64 4.30
CA LEU A 439 -13.52 -30.08 5.61
C LEU A 439 -12.16 -29.39 5.53
N LYS A 440 -11.23 -29.95 4.76
CA LYS A 440 -9.92 -29.36 4.48
C LYS A 440 -10.08 -28.09 3.65
N ASN A 441 -10.83 -28.14 2.55
CA ASN A 441 -11.05 -26.97 1.68
C ASN A 441 -11.77 -25.83 2.42
N PHE A 442 -12.76 -26.14 3.23
CA PHE A 442 -13.49 -25.20 4.07
C PHE A 442 -12.60 -24.57 5.14
N SER A 443 -11.87 -25.39 5.90
CA SER A 443 -10.97 -24.88 6.95
C SER A 443 -9.78 -24.11 6.38
N GLU A 444 -9.22 -24.53 5.24
CA GLU A 444 -8.21 -23.78 4.48
C GLU A 444 -8.76 -22.43 4.03
N PHE A 445 -9.96 -22.39 3.44
CA PHE A 445 -10.55 -21.14 2.99
C PHE A 445 -10.86 -20.20 4.16
N LEU A 446 -11.54 -20.68 5.21
CA LEU A 446 -11.85 -19.87 6.40
C LEU A 446 -10.57 -19.38 7.10
N GLY A 447 -9.59 -20.26 7.27
CA GLY A 447 -8.28 -19.92 7.82
C GLY A 447 -7.56 -18.89 6.96
N SER A 448 -7.66 -18.98 5.63
CA SER A 448 -7.09 -18.00 4.71
C SER A 448 -7.76 -16.63 4.84
N GLN A 449 -9.09 -16.56 5.00
CA GLN A 449 -9.81 -15.30 5.21
C GLN A 449 -9.37 -14.59 6.50
N ILE A 450 -9.26 -15.38 7.58
CA ILE A 450 -8.75 -14.94 8.88
C ILE A 450 -7.30 -14.45 8.76
N GLY A 451 -6.45 -15.14 7.99
CA GLY A 451 -5.06 -14.76 7.77
C GLY A 451 -4.91 -13.46 6.98
N VAL A 452 -5.64 -13.32 5.87
CA VAL A 452 -5.48 -12.18 4.94
C VAL A 452 -6.07 -10.86 5.46
N ILE A 453 -7.12 -10.92 6.29
CA ILE A 453 -7.72 -9.76 6.96
C ILE A 453 -7.13 -9.52 8.36
N THR A 454 -6.46 -10.54 8.93
CA THR A 454 -6.02 -10.71 10.32
C THR A 454 -7.15 -11.11 11.30
N PRO A 455 -6.88 -11.98 12.29
CA PRO A 455 -7.94 -12.64 13.05
C PRO A 455 -8.86 -11.68 13.81
N ILE A 456 -8.29 -10.67 14.48
CA ILE A 456 -9.07 -9.75 15.30
C ILE A 456 -9.90 -8.83 14.40
N ILE A 457 -9.31 -8.29 13.33
CA ILE A 457 -10.02 -7.40 12.42
C ILE A 457 -11.14 -8.15 11.69
N PHE A 458 -10.90 -9.39 11.27
CA PHE A 458 -11.91 -10.24 10.63
C PHE A 458 -13.14 -10.42 11.53
N VAL A 459 -12.96 -10.83 12.78
CA VAL A 459 -14.06 -11.01 13.74
C VAL A 459 -14.81 -9.71 13.98
N LEU A 460 -14.10 -8.59 14.13
CA LEU A 460 -14.69 -7.27 14.35
C LEU A 460 -15.47 -6.78 13.12
N ILE A 461 -15.02 -7.05 11.90
CA ILE A 461 -15.77 -6.77 10.67
C ILE A 461 -17.08 -7.56 10.64
N MET A 462 -17.02 -8.87 10.87
CA MET A 462 -18.21 -9.73 10.87
C MET A 462 -19.22 -9.24 11.92
N TYR A 463 -18.75 -9.00 13.15
CA TYR A 463 -19.59 -8.43 14.21
C TYR A 463 -20.24 -7.10 13.80
N SER A 464 -19.49 -6.21 13.14
CA SER A 464 -19.99 -4.89 12.72
C SER A 464 -21.08 -5.00 11.66
N LEU A 465 -20.92 -5.89 10.67
CA LEU A 465 -21.91 -6.12 9.62
C LEU A 465 -23.24 -6.60 10.19
N PHE A 466 -23.22 -7.56 11.13
CA PHE A 466 -24.45 -8.04 11.76
C PHE A 466 -25.03 -7.03 12.76
N LYS A 467 -24.19 -6.30 13.49
CA LYS A 467 -24.64 -5.27 14.45
C LYS A 467 -25.37 -4.12 13.75
N LEU A 468 -24.82 -3.64 12.64
CA LEU A 468 -25.42 -2.54 11.87
C LEU A 468 -26.68 -2.98 11.11
N LYS A 469 -26.79 -4.27 10.75
CA LYS A 469 -28.02 -4.81 10.16
C LYS A 469 -29.18 -4.87 11.16
N ASN A 470 -28.92 -5.29 12.40
CA ASN A 470 -29.96 -5.68 13.36
C ASN A 470 -30.41 -4.57 14.32
N LYS A 471 -29.81 -3.38 14.29
CA LYS A 471 -30.17 -2.28 15.22
C LYS A 471 -30.22 -0.92 14.54
N THR A 472 -31.29 -0.18 14.83
CA THR A 472 -31.36 1.28 14.77
C THR A 472 -30.39 1.82 15.83
N ILE A 473 -29.18 2.22 15.45
CA ILE A 473 -28.20 2.72 16.44
C ILE A 473 -28.33 4.23 16.51
N MET A 474 -28.90 4.74 17.60
CA MET A 474 -29.06 6.18 17.81
C MET A 474 -27.68 6.87 17.89
N PRO A 475 -27.44 7.94 17.12
CA PRO A 475 -26.28 8.78 17.32
C PRO A 475 -26.50 9.72 18.51
N GLN A 476 -25.55 9.75 19.44
CA GLN A 476 -25.40 10.88 20.36
C GLN A 476 -24.36 11.83 19.76
N ARG A 477 -24.78 13.03 19.37
CA ARG A 477 -23.87 14.17 19.25
C ARG A 477 -23.53 14.65 20.66
N ASP A 478 -22.27 15.06 20.86
CA ASP A 478 -21.80 15.75 22.06
C ASP A 478 -22.66 17.01 22.32
N THR A 479 -23.65 16.89 23.21
CA THR A 479 -24.49 18.01 23.66
C THR A 479 -23.68 19.10 24.37
N LYS A 480 -22.45 18.80 24.79
CA LYS A 480 -21.58 19.73 25.53
C LYS A 480 -20.90 20.80 24.66
N GLU A 481 -20.84 20.65 23.34
CA GLU A 481 -20.24 21.68 22.47
C GLU A 481 -21.26 22.76 22.06
N ASN A 482 -22.54 22.40 21.89
CA ASN A 482 -23.60 23.37 21.56
C ASN A 482 -24.11 24.15 22.78
N GLU A 483 -24.15 23.55 23.97
CA GLU A 483 -24.50 24.28 25.20
C GLU A 483 -23.47 25.39 25.53
N ASN A 484 -22.20 25.19 25.19
CA ASN A 484 -21.15 26.19 25.39
C ASN A 484 -21.13 27.30 24.31
N VAL A 485 -21.74 27.07 23.15
CA VAL A 485 -21.94 28.11 22.13
C VAL A 485 -23.14 28.98 22.50
N ILE A 486 -24.21 28.37 23.02
CA ILE A 486 -25.42 29.08 23.46
C ILE A 486 -25.18 29.84 24.78
N ALA A 487 -24.40 29.28 25.71
CA ALA A 487 -24.07 29.95 26.98
C ALA A 487 -23.04 31.09 26.84
N ARG A 488 -22.42 31.29 25.67
CA ARG A 488 -21.47 32.38 25.40
C ARG A 488 -22.05 33.54 24.61
N SER A 489 -23.24 33.41 24.04
CA SER A 489 -24.01 34.53 23.49
C SER A 489 -24.91 35.09 24.60
N GLY A 490 -24.30 35.85 25.51
CA GLY A 490 -25.05 36.72 26.40
C GLY A 490 -25.63 37.86 25.59
N SER A 491 -26.91 37.75 25.23
CA SER A 491 -27.76 38.86 24.81
C SER A 491 -29.21 38.44 24.99
N ASP A 492 -29.97 39.25 25.72
CA ASP A 492 -31.38 39.09 26.09
C ASP A 492 -32.33 39.16 24.88
N GLU A 493 -32.21 38.22 23.94
CA GLU A 493 -33.24 37.98 22.93
C GLU A 493 -33.66 36.51 23.00
N ALA A 494 -34.89 36.31 23.47
CA ALA A 494 -35.57 35.02 23.45
C ALA A 494 -35.80 34.59 21.99
N ILE A 495 -34.81 33.92 21.40
CA ILE A 495 -34.95 33.25 20.10
C ILE A 495 -36.09 32.24 20.22
N SER A 496 -37.16 32.44 19.44
CA SER A 496 -38.31 31.55 19.45
C SER A 496 -37.87 30.12 19.09
N LYS A 497 -38.48 29.12 19.73
CA LYS A 497 -38.18 27.70 19.46
C LYS A 497 -38.35 27.30 17.98
N ASP A 498 -38.96 28.14 17.14
CA ASP A 498 -39.25 27.91 15.74
C ASP A 498 -38.18 28.42 14.74
N GLU A 499 -37.12 29.09 15.20
CA GLU A 499 -35.99 29.51 14.35
C GLU A 499 -34.83 28.49 14.28
N ILE A 500 -34.95 27.37 14.99
CA ILE A 500 -34.00 26.25 14.84
C ILE A 500 -34.29 25.54 13.51
N PRO A 501 -33.31 25.42 12.56
CA PRO A 501 -33.52 24.76 11.28
C PRO A 501 -34.09 23.35 11.46
N ARG A 502 -35.13 22.98 10.70
CA ARG A 502 -35.82 21.66 10.76
C ARG A 502 -34.88 20.45 10.70
N TYR A 503 -33.63 20.59 10.23
CA TYR A 503 -32.62 19.53 10.24
C TYR A 503 -32.13 19.15 11.65
N ALA A 504 -32.19 20.06 12.63
CA ALA A 504 -31.68 19.85 13.99
C ALA A 504 -32.71 19.16 14.92
N ARG A 505 -33.94 18.95 14.46
CA ARG A 505 -35.04 18.31 15.19
C ARG A 505 -35.31 16.92 14.60
N ASN A 506 -34.47 15.89 14.83
CA ASN A 506 -34.90 14.47 14.73
C ASN A 506 -33.79 13.44 15.06
N ASP A 507 -33.73 13.00 16.31
CA ASP A 507 -33.00 11.79 16.73
C ASP A 507 -33.60 10.48 16.16
N ARG A 508 -34.85 10.54 15.64
CA ARG A 508 -35.49 9.41 14.93
C ARG A 508 -35.03 9.24 13.49
N LEU A 509 -34.63 10.31 12.79
CA LEU A 509 -34.16 10.24 11.38
C LEU A 509 -32.74 9.68 11.29
N SER A 510 -31.91 9.93 12.29
CA SER A 510 -30.52 9.51 12.34
C SER A 510 -30.36 8.02 12.69
N GLY A 511 -31.28 7.47 13.49
CA GLY A 511 -31.38 6.02 13.69
C GLY A 511 -31.81 5.26 12.43
N LEU A 512 -32.73 5.83 11.64
CA LEU A 512 -33.20 5.26 10.37
C LEU A 512 -32.13 5.33 9.26
N SER A 513 -31.28 6.36 9.26
CA SER A 513 -30.15 6.46 8.31
C SER A 513 -29.07 5.42 8.57
N ASP A 514 -28.78 5.12 9.84
CA ASP A 514 -27.75 4.14 10.23
C ASP A 514 -28.16 2.70 9.88
N GLU A 515 -29.43 2.35 10.06
CA GLU A 515 -29.96 1.03 9.66
C GLU A 515 -29.95 0.85 8.14
N TYR A 516 -30.27 1.91 7.40
CA TYR A 516 -30.19 1.92 5.94
C TYR A 516 -28.73 1.74 5.45
N SER A 517 -27.79 2.52 6.00
CA SER A 517 -26.36 2.38 5.73
C SER A 517 -25.82 1.00 6.12
N GLY A 518 -26.27 0.47 7.26
CA GLY A 518 -25.92 -0.87 7.73
C GLY A 518 -26.39 -1.99 6.80
N ASN A 519 -27.65 -1.92 6.35
CA ASN A 519 -28.21 -2.85 5.38
C ASN A 519 -27.45 -2.81 4.05
N PHE A 520 -27.09 -1.61 3.57
CA PHE A 520 -26.28 -1.46 2.37
C PHE A 520 -24.95 -2.22 2.49
N LEU A 521 -24.19 -1.96 3.56
CA LEU A 521 -22.90 -2.61 3.78
C LEU A 521 -23.02 -4.13 3.94
N PHE A 522 -24.09 -4.60 4.59
CA PHE A 522 -24.36 -6.02 4.76
C PHE A 522 -24.54 -6.74 3.42
N TRP A 523 -25.41 -6.21 2.54
CA TRP A 523 -25.74 -6.86 1.26
C TRP A 523 -24.61 -6.81 0.23
N PHE A 524 -23.70 -5.85 0.35
CA PHE A 524 -22.46 -5.79 -0.46
C PHE A 524 -21.28 -6.54 0.15
N SER A 525 -21.47 -7.25 1.27
CA SER A 525 -20.43 -8.03 1.93
C SER A 525 -20.82 -9.50 2.13
N ILE A 526 -21.87 -9.76 2.90
CA ILE A 526 -22.21 -11.11 3.36
C ILE A 526 -22.57 -12.09 2.23
N PRO A 527 -23.35 -11.72 1.18
CA PRO A 527 -23.65 -12.66 0.10
C PRO A 527 -22.40 -13.24 -0.58
N ILE A 528 -21.34 -12.44 -0.72
CA ILE A 528 -20.08 -12.84 -1.35
C ILE A 528 -19.33 -13.81 -0.43
N ILE A 529 -19.23 -13.48 0.86
CA ILE A 529 -18.57 -14.33 1.86
C ILE A 529 -19.29 -15.68 1.95
N VAL A 530 -20.62 -15.67 2.04
CA VAL A 530 -21.44 -16.89 2.09
C VAL A 530 -21.28 -17.70 0.82
N PHE A 531 -21.30 -17.08 -0.37
CA PHE A 531 -21.12 -17.80 -1.62
C PHE A 531 -19.78 -18.54 -1.67
N PHE A 532 -18.67 -17.87 -1.33
CA PHE A 532 -17.35 -18.50 -1.37
C PHE A 532 -17.13 -19.51 -0.23
N LEU A 533 -17.74 -19.29 0.94
CA LEU A 533 -17.79 -20.30 2.00
C LEU A 533 -18.53 -21.56 1.54
N LEU A 534 -19.71 -21.43 0.92
CA LEU A 534 -20.44 -22.57 0.38
C LEU A 534 -19.67 -23.26 -0.75
N LYS A 535 -19.01 -22.49 -1.62
CA LYS A 535 -18.14 -23.04 -2.66
C LYS A 535 -16.94 -23.79 -2.13
N SER A 536 -16.43 -23.44 -0.94
CA SER A 536 -15.32 -24.18 -0.33
C SER A 536 -15.67 -25.62 0.05
N PHE A 537 -16.96 -25.98 0.16
CA PHE A 537 -17.38 -27.38 0.32
C PHE A 537 -17.22 -28.20 -0.97
N GLN A 538 -17.36 -27.54 -2.13
CA GLN A 538 -17.31 -28.17 -3.45
C GLN A 538 -15.88 -28.25 -4.01
N GLY A 539 -14.99 -27.36 -3.60
CA GLY A 539 -13.61 -27.38 -4.07
C GLY A 539 -12.75 -26.30 -3.44
N LYS A 540 -11.48 -26.25 -3.83
CA LYS A 540 -10.53 -25.27 -3.29
C LYS A 540 -10.88 -23.85 -3.75
N VAL A 541 -11.02 -22.93 -2.80
CA VAL A 541 -11.30 -21.51 -3.04
C VAL A 541 -10.10 -20.68 -2.59
N GLN A 542 -9.67 -19.74 -3.44
CA GLN A 542 -8.53 -18.88 -3.12
C GLN A 542 -8.94 -17.72 -2.22
N ALA A 543 -8.03 -17.30 -1.34
CA ALA A 543 -8.30 -16.30 -0.31
C ALA A 543 -8.75 -14.94 -0.89
N ASN A 544 -8.17 -14.56 -2.02
CA ASN A 544 -8.43 -13.30 -2.72
C ASN A 544 -9.81 -13.25 -3.39
N TRP A 545 -10.53 -14.35 -3.52
CA TRP A 545 -11.81 -14.36 -4.24
C TRP A 545 -12.91 -13.57 -3.49
N ALA A 546 -12.88 -13.54 -2.16
CA ALA A 546 -13.86 -12.82 -1.33
C ALA A 546 -13.48 -11.36 -1.01
N LEU A 547 -12.33 -10.87 -1.48
CA LEU A 547 -11.87 -9.49 -1.31
C LEU A 547 -12.95 -8.41 -1.43
N PRO A 548 -13.75 -8.34 -2.51
CA PRO A 548 -14.74 -7.26 -2.68
C PRO A 548 -15.71 -7.10 -1.49
N ALA A 549 -15.98 -8.19 -0.75
CA ALA A 549 -16.84 -8.17 0.42
C ALA A 549 -16.28 -7.30 1.57
N TYR A 550 -14.96 -7.27 1.73
CA TYR A 550 -14.33 -6.57 2.86
C TYR A 550 -14.27 -5.06 2.66
N ALA A 551 -14.42 -4.55 1.43
CA ALA A 551 -14.50 -3.10 1.19
C ALA A 551 -15.66 -2.46 1.98
N ALA A 552 -16.86 -3.06 1.90
CA ALA A 552 -18.00 -2.67 2.71
C ALA A 552 -17.79 -3.00 4.20
N GLY A 553 -17.14 -4.14 4.48
CA GLY A 553 -16.77 -4.56 5.84
C GLY A 553 -15.88 -3.56 6.58
N PHE A 554 -14.92 -2.92 5.91
CA PHE A 554 -14.05 -1.90 6.50
C PHE A 554 -14.84 -0.67 6.93
N ILE A 555 -15.80 -0.22 6.13
CA ILE A 555 -16.68 0.89 6.50
C ILE A 555 -17.52 0.50 7.73
N ALA A 556 -18.08 -0.71 7.75
CA ALA A 556 -18.87 -1.21 8.88
C ALA A 556 -18.04 -1.23 10.18
N PHE A 557 -16.82 -1.79 10.11
CA PHE A 557 -15.87 -1.80 11.23
C PHE A 557 -15.58 -0.38 11.74
N SER A 558 -15.26 0.54 10.82
CA SER A 558 -14.87 1.90 11.17
C SER A 558 -16.02 2.69 11.79
N ALA A 559 -17.24 2.52 11.28
CA ALA A 559 -18.44 3.14 11.85
C ALA A 559 -18.72 2.65 13.28
N VAL A 560 -18.55 1.35 13.55
CA VAL A 560 -18.85 0.77 14.86
C VAL A 560 -17.77 1.07 15.89
N PHE A 561 -16.49 1.00 15.52
CA PHE A 561 -15.39 1.04 16.48
C PHE A 561 -14.61 2.35 16.51
N ILE A 562 -14.48 3.05 15.38
CA ILE A 562 -13.63 4.25 15.30
C ILE A 562 -14.44 5.53 15.45
N SER A 563 -15.55 5.67 14.71
CA SER A 563 -16.45 6.83 14.87
C SER A 563 -17.03 6.93 16.28
N ARG A 564 -17.21 5.78 16.95
CA ARG A 564 -17.81 5.66 18.28
C ARG A 564 -16.80 5.27 19.36
N TRP A 565 -15.53 5.64 19.16
CA TRP A 565 -14.39 5.26 20.01
C TRP A 565 -14.63 5.48 21.50
N GLU A 566 -15.32 6.55 21.91
CA GLU A 566 -15.54 6.83 23.33
C GLU A 566 -16.57 5.89 23.97
N SER A 567 -17.56 5.44 23.21
CA SER A 567 -18.67 4.60 23.70
C SER A 567 -18.34 3.11 23.84
N ILE A 568 -17.26 2.64 23.22
CA ILE A 568 -16.89 1.22 23.23
C ILE A 568 -16.14 0.83 24.50
N LYS A 569 -16.42 -0.39 25.00
CA LYS A 569 -15.81 -0.94 26.22
C LYS A 569 -14.28 -0.96 26.10
N LYS A 570 -13.57 -0.73 27.20
CA LYS A 570 -12.09 -0.66 27.24
C LYS A 570 -11.40 -1.88 26.62
N TRP A 571 -11.89 -3.10 26.87
CA TRP A 571 -11.32 -4.32 26.28
C TRP A 571 -11.50 -4.39 24.76
N ILE A 572 -12.59 -3.85 24.21
CA ILE A 572 -12.82 -3.74 22.76
C ILE A 572 -11.84 -2.73 22.15
N LYS A 573 -11.59 -1.60 22.83
CA LYS A 573 -10.57 -0.62 22.39
C LYS A 573 -9.20 -1.30 22.25
N TRP A 574 -8.81 -2.11 23.24
CA TRP A 574 -7.58 -2.89 23.16
C TRP A 574 -7.60 -3.90 22.02
N ALA A 575 -8.70 -4.64 21.82
CA ALA A 575 -8.81 -5.56 20.68
C ALA A 575 -8.63 -4.84 19.34
N VAL A 576 -9.25 -3.67 19.15
CA VAL A 576 -9.08 -2.84 17.94
C VAL A 576 -7.61 -2.42 17.76
N ILE A 577 -6.98 -1.89 18.81
CA ILE A 577 -5.56 -1.48 18.77
C ILE A 577 -4.65 -2.67 18.44
N THR A 578 -4.86 -3.80 19.10
CA THR A 578 -4.09 -5.03 18.85
C THR A 578 -4.30 -5.53 17.43
N GLY A 579 -5.53 -5.53 16.91
CA GLY A 579 -5.82 -5.94 15.53
C GLY A 579 -5.14 -5.04 14.49
N ILE A 580 -5.16 -3.72 14.71
CA ILE A 580 -4.45 -2.75 13.86
C ILE A 580 -2.94 -2.98 13.93
N PHE A 581 -2.39 -3.17 15.13
CA PHE A 581 -0.96 -3.42 15.33
C PHE A 581 -0.50 -4.72 14.67
N ILE A 582 -1.28 -5.81 14.78
CA ILE A 582 -1.01 -7.08 14.09
C ILE A 582 -1.03 -6.87 12.57
N SER A 583 -2.04 -6.18 12.04
CA SER A 583 -2.14 -5.88 10.61
C SER A 583 -0.94 -5.08 10.10
N LEU A 584 -0.57 -4.02 10.81
CA LEU A 584 0.61 -3.22 10.51
C LEU A 584 1.89 -4.04 10.57
N THR A 585 2.04 -4.90 11.57
CA THR A 585 3.21 -5.77 11.73
C THR A 585 3.31 -6.74 10.57
N ILE A 586 2.25 -7.48 10.25
CA ILE A 586 2.24 -8.44 9.13
C ILE A 586 2.52 -7.70 7.81
N THR A 587 1.87 -6.57 7.57
CA THR A 587 2.12 -5.74 6.39
C THR A 587 3.56 -5.25 6.32
N ALA A 588 4.12 -4.72 7.41
CA ALA A 588 5.52 -4.29 7.47
C ALA A 588 6.50 -5.44 7.21
N THR A 589 6.21 -6.63 7.77
CA THR A 589 7.00 -7.84 7.49
C THR A 589 6.88 -8.29 6.03
N ALA A 590 5.75 -8.04 5.36
CA ALA A 590 5.59 -8.35 3.94
C ALA A 590 6.45 -7.41 3.05
N TYR A 591 6.55 -6.13 3.39
CA TYR A 591 7.48 -5.20 2.71
C TYR A 591 8.95 -5.50 3.04
N TYR A 592 9.25 -5.95 4.26
CA TYR A 592 10.59 -6.30 4.70
C TYR A 592 10.66 -7.74 5.25
N PRO A 593 10.69 -8.76 4.37
CA PRO A 593 10.69 -10.17 4.77
C PRO A 593 11.91 -10.58 5.64
N ALA A 594 12.95 -9.74 5.70
CA ALA A 594 14.06 -9.89 6.64
C ALA A 594 13.72 -9.48 8.10
N LEU A 595 12.61 -8.79 8.35
CA LEU A 595 12.15 -8.37 9.69
C LEU A 595 11.79 -9.57 10.58
N PRO A 596 10.90 -10.49 10.17
CA PRO A 596 10.54 -11.64 11.00
C PRO A 596 11.75 -12.57 11.20
N LEU A 597 12.60 -12.75 10.18
CA LEU A 597 13.84 -13.54 10.30
C LEU A 597 14.84 -12.96 11.33
N LYS A 598 14.77 -11.67 11.65
CA LYS A 598 15.58 -11.02 12.71
C LYS A 598 14.89 -11.00 14.07
N LEU A 599 13.56 -10.94 14.11
CA LEU A 599 12.77 -10.93 15.35
C LEU A 599 12.54 -12.33 15.94
N ILE A 600 12.43 -13.35 15.08
CA ILE A 600 12.26 -14.75 15.49
C ILE A 600 13.44 -15.23 16.36
N PRO A 601 14.72 -14.98 16.02
CA PRO A 601 15.85 -15.27 16.91
C PRO A 601 15.79 -14.54 18.27
N ILE A 602 15.27 -13.32 18.31
CA ILE A 602 15.12 -12.54 19.56
C ILE A 602 14.01 -13.13 20.44
N ALA A 603 12.89 -13.55 19.82
CA ALA A 603 11.80 -14.24 20.50
C ALA A 603 12.21 -15.64 20.98
N ILE A 604 12.96 -16.38 20.15
CA ILE A 604 13.57 -17.67 20.49
C ILE A 604 14.55 -17.51 21.66
N ALA A 605 15.37 -16.45 21.65
CA ALA A 605 16.30 -16.17 22.74
C ALA A 605 15.59 -15.84 24.06
N HIS A 606 14.35 -15.32 24.02
CA HIS A 606 13.55 -15.04 25.21
C HIS A 606 12.64 -16.20 25.63
N TYR A 607 12.27 -17.10 24.70
CA TYR A 607 11.33 -18.20 24.93
C TYR A 607 11.80 -19.48 24.21
N PRO A 608 12.86 -20.14 24.70
CA PRO A 608 13.45 -21.32 24.05
C PRO A 608 12.48 -22.51 23.94
N ASP A 609 11.51 -22.62 24.83
CA ASP A 609 10.53 -23.72 24.85
C ASP A 609 9.54 -23.70 23.68
N ILE A 610 9.35 -22.55 23.02
CA ILE A 610 8.48 -22.41 21.83
C ILE A 610 9.01 -23.25 20.65
N LEU A 611 10.32 -23.49 20.57
CA LEU A 611 10.92 -24.34 19.53
C LEU A 611 10.47 -25.80 19.59
N GLN A 612 10.03 -26.29 20.76
CA GLN A 612 9.55 -27.66 20.91
C GLN A 612 8.12 -27.85 20.36
N LEU A 613 7.37 -26.76 20.21
CA LEU A 613 5.98 -26.75 19.73
C LEU A 613 5.85 -26.46 18.22
N LEU A 614 6.90 -25.90 17.60
CA LEU A 614 6.91 -25.60 16.18
C LEU A 614 7.44 -26.82 15.41
N PRO A 615 6.74 -27.32 14.37
CA PRO A 615 7.32 -28.32 13.48
C PRO A 615 8.66 -27.81 12.95
N LYS A 616 9.61 -28.70 12.62
CA LYS A 616 10.83 -28.34 11.86
C LYS A 616 10.43 -27.86 10.46
N ILE A 617 9.94 -26.62 10.36
CA ILE A 617 9.57 -26.01 9.10
C ILE A 617 10.82 -25.35 8.54
N ASP A 618 11.20 -25.77 7.34
CA ASP A 618 12.26 -25.14 6.57
C ASP A 618 12.00 -23.62 6.44
N PRO A 619 12.89 -22.75 6.97
CA PRO A 619 12.73 -21.30 6.92
C PRO A 619 12.68 -20.74 5.50
N THR A 620 13.15 -21.48 4.48
CA THR A 620 13.05 -21.09 3.07
C THR A 620 11.63 -21.30 2.53
N LYS A 621 10.89 -22.30 3.04
CA LYS A 621 9.49 -22.58 2.69
C LYS A 621 8.50 -21.66 3.40
N LEU A 622 8.94 -20.97 4.45
CA LEU A 622 8.17 -19.97 5.19
C LEU A 622 8.21 -18.57 4.58
N ASP A 623 9.09 -18.32 3.60
CA ASP A 623 9.24 -17.00 2.98
C ASP A 623 8.34 -16.87 1.73
N PRO A 624 7.19 -16.18 1.82
CA PRO A 624 6.26 -16.07 0.71
C PRO A 624 6.82 -15.26 -0.47
N THR A 625 7.88 -14.47 -0.25
CA THR A 625 8.50 -13.64 -1.29
C THR A 625 9.64 -14.36 -2.03
N ALA A 626 9.97 -15.59 -1.66
CA ALA A 626 11.00 -16.38 -2.34
C ALA A 626 10.63 -16.68 -3.82
N ARG A 627 9.34 -16.63 -4.17
CA ARG A 627 8.86 -16.84 -5.55
C ARG A 627 9.02 -15.63 -6.46
N THR A 628 9.31 -14.46 -5.90
CA THR A 628 9.43 -13.18 -6.61
C THR A 628 10.88 -12.67 -6.52
N ARG A 629 11.87 -13.57 -6.53
CA ARG A 629 13.29 -13.23 -6.42
C ARG A 629 14.14 -14.21 -7.22
N GLY A 630 15.29 -13.72 -7.68
CA GLY A 630 16.29 -14.50 -8.42
C GLY A 630 15.97 -14.67 -9.91
N TRP A 631 14.93 -13.98 -10.41
CA TRP A 631 14.57 -14.02 -11.83
C TRP A 631 15.49 -13.15 -12.65
N GLU A 632 15.95 -12.01 -12.12
CA GLU A 632 16.97 -11.18 -12.77
C GLU A 632 18.30 -11.94 -12.93
N GLU A 633 18.76 -12.64 -11.89
CA GLU A 633 19.98 -13.47 -11.95
C GLU A 633 19.87 -14.58 -13.00
N LEU A 634 18.72 -15.26 -13.05
CA LEU A 634 18.43 -16.27 -14.08
C LEU A 634 18.43 -15.64 -15.48
N GLY A 635 17.79 -14.48 -15.64
CA GLY A 635 17.73 -13.74 -16.90
C GLY A 635 19.12 -13.35 -17.42
N VAL A 636 20.01 -12.90 -16.53
CA VAL A 636 21.42 -12.61 -16.87
C VAL A 636 22.15 -13.87 -17.31
N GLU A 637 21.99 -14.99 -16.61
CA GLU A 637 22.67 -16.23 -17.00
C GLU A 637 22.15 -16.80 -18.33
N VAL A 638 20.84 -16.79 -18.54
CA VAL A 638 20.22 -17.19 -19.81
C VAL A 638 20.65 -16.24 -20.92
N SER A 639 20.79 -14.93 -20.66
CA SER A 639 21.33 -13.98 -21.64
C SER A 639 22.76 -14.34 -22.08
N ARG A 640 23.63 -14.75 -21.15
CA ARG A 640 25.00 -15.22 -21.49
C ARG A 640 24.98 -16.50 -22.33
N VAL A 641 24.04 -17.41 -22.06
CA VAL A 641 23.86 -18.62 -22.86
C VAL A 641 23.36 -18.26 -24.26
N SER A 642 22.36 -17.39 -24.36
CA SER A 642 21.79 -16.85 -25.60
C SER A 642 22.84 -16.12 -26.44
N ASP A 643 23.70 -15.28 -25.84
CA ASP A 643 24.78 -14.56 -26.53
C ASP A 643 25.84 -15.49 -27.13
N ARG A 644 26.04 -16.68 -26.53
CA ARG A 644 26.93 -17.71 -27.11
C ARG A 644 26.24 -18.49 -28.22
N LEU A 645 24.95 -18.77 -28.06
CA LEU A 645 24.17 -19.53 -29.03
C LEU A 645 23.88 -18.73 -30.30
N SER A 646 23.68 -17.41 -30.17
CA SER A 646 23.44 -16.50 -31.31
C SER A 646 24.58 -16.51 -32.33
N LYS A 647 25.81 -16.75 -31.89
CA LYS A 647 27.00 -16.90 -32.77
C LYS A 647 26.96 -18.19 -33.61
N LYS A 648 26.13 -19.17 -33.24
CA LYS A 648 26.00 -20.47 -33.90
C LYS A 648 24.77 -20.57 -34.80
N GLY A 649 23.97 -19.52 -34.92
CA GLY A 649 22.75 -19.48 -35.74
C GLY A 649 21.54 -18.93 -34.99
N PRO A 650 20.38 -18.87 -35.67
CA PRO A 650 19.16 -18.38 -35.06
C PRO A 650 18.68 -19.30 -33.94
N PHE A 651 18.05 -18.73 -32.92
CA PHE A 651 17.59 -19.49 -31.75
C PHE A 651 16.30 -18.93 -31.15
N PHE A 652 15.67 -19.72 -30.30
CA PHE A 652 14.50 -19.33 -29.51
C PHE A 652 14.61 -19.85 -28.07
N ILE A 653 13.77 -19.33 -27.16
CA ILE A 653 13.80 -19.69 -25.73
C ILE A 653 12.51 -20.41 -25.35
N ILE A 654 12.63 -21.55 -24.68
CA ILE A 654 11.52 -22.41 -24.31
C ILE A 654 11.59 -22.88 -22.85
N SER A 655 10.42 -23.15 -22.26
CA SER A 655 10.32 -23.77 -20.93
C SER A 655 9.09 -24.69 -20.83
N ASP A 656 9.08 -25.60 -19.87
CA ASP A 656 7.94 -26.48 -19.56
C ASP A 656 6.84 -25.78 -18.74
N LYS A 657 7.13 -24.59 -18.19
CA LYS A 657 6.21 -23.83 -17.33
C LYS A 657 5.99 -22.41 -17.87
N TYR A 658 4.72 -21.97 -17.92
CA TYR A 658 4.39 -20.62 -18.39
C TYR A 658 4.96 -19.53 -17.49
N GLN A 659 5.06 -19.82 -16.17
CA GLN A 659 5.68 -18.93 -15.21
C GLN A 659 7.13 -18.62 -15.61
N VAL A 660 7.92 -19.67 -15.84
CA VAL A 660 9.33 -19.54 -16.22
C VAL A 660 9.44 -18.88 -17.60
N SER A 661 8.60 -19.27 -18.55
CA SER A 661 8.56 -18.66 -19.89
C SER A 661 8.35 -17.15 -19.83
N SER A 662 7.40 -16.69 -19.01
CA SER A 662 7.06 -15.26 -18.89
C SER A 662 8.16 -14.48 -18.17
N GLU A 663 8.75 -15.04 -17.12
CA GLU A 663 9.88 -14.43 -16.40
C GLU A 663 11.11 -14.29 -17.30
N LEU A 664 11.41 -15.31 -18.11
CA LEU A 664 12.48 -15.25 -19.10
C LEU A 664 12.21 -14.21 -20.18
N ALA A 665 10.96 -14.05 -20.63
CA ALA A 665 10.61 -13.03 -21.61
C ALA A 665 10.89 -11.62 -21.10
N PHE A 666 10.74 -11.39 -19.80
CA PHE A 666 10.97 -10.10 -19.17
C PHE A 666 12.45 -9.84 -18.81
N TYR A 667 13.11 -10.83 -18.21
CA TYR A 667 14.45 -10.65 -17.63
C TYR A 667 15.61 -11.01 -18.57
N VAL A 668 15.37 -11.74 -19.67
CA VAL A 668 16.43 -11.98 -20.67
C VAL A 668 16.67 -10.71 -21.47
N LYS A 669 17.94 -10.38 -21.69
CA LYS A 669 18.39 -9.19 -22.42
C LYS A 669 17.72 -9.12 -23.79
N GLY A 670 17.14 -7.96 -24.10
CA GLY A 670 16.41 -7.72 -25.34
C GLY A 670 14.95 -8.19 -25.31
N GLN A 671 14.47 -8.68 -24.16
CA GLN A 671 13.07 -9.06 -23.94
C GLN A 671 12.49 -9.93 -25.07
N PRO A 672 13.14 -11.07 -25.37
CA PRO A 672 12.76 -11.89 -26.51
C PRO A 672 11.36 -12.49 -26.35
N VAL A 673 10.79 -12.95 -27.45
CA VAL A 673 9.63 -13.83 -27.41
C VAL A 673 10.07 -15.19 -26.85
N THR A 674 9.36 -15.69 -25.85
CA THR A 674 9.56 -17.03 -25.30
C THR A 674 8.37 -17.92 -25.63
N TYR A 675 8.55 -19.24 -25.49
CA TYR A 675 7.48 -20.21 -25.71
C TYR A 675 7.40 -21.21 -24.55
N CYS A 676 6.21 -21.79 -24.37
CA CYS A 676 5.98 -22.78 -23.32
C CYS A 676 5.59 -24.13 -23.93
N VAL A 677 6.41 -25.16 -23.69
CA VAL A 677 6.12 -26.53 -24.11
C VAL A 677 4.98 -27.09 -23.27
N ASN A 678 4.01 -27.74 -23.91
CA ASN A 678 2.95 -28.46 -23.22
C ASN A 678 3.33 -29.93 -23.01
N LEU A 679 3.88 -30.26 -21.84
CA LEU A 679 4.26 -31.63 -21.46
C LEU A 679 3.12 -32.37 -20.74
N GLY A 680 1.90 -32.33 -21.28
CA GLY A 680 0.70 -32.87 -20.64
C GLY A 680 0.21 -32.03 -19.46
N ARG A 681 0.57 -30.74 -19.44
CA ARG A 681 0.09 -29.78 -18.44
C ARG A 681 -1.27 -29.23 -18.85
N ARG A 682 -1.95 -28.58 -17.91
CA ARG A 682 -3.14 -27.77 -18.23
C ARG A 682 -2.77 -26.69 -19.25
N MET A 683 -3.67 -26.49 -20.21
CA MET A 683 -3.58 -25.42 -21.20
C MET A 683 -3.42 -24.05 -20.51
N ASN A 684 -2.68 -23.13 -21.13
CA ASN A 684 -2.50 -21.73 -20.75
C ASN A 684 -2.41 -20.82 -22.00
N GLN A 685 -2.15 -19.52 -21.82
CA GLN A 685 -2.15 -18.54 -22.91
C GLN A 685 -1.15 -18.85 -24.03
N TYR A 686 0.02 -19.44 -23.72
CA TYR A 686 1.01 -19.78 -24.74
C TYR A 686 0.51 -20.84 -25.75
N ASP A 687 -0.49 -21.64 -25.38
CA ASP A 687 -1.07 -22.64 -26.27
C ASP A 687 -2.07 -22.03 -27.27
N LEU A 688 -2.51 -20.78 -27.05
CA LEU A 688 -3.39 -20.04 -27.96
C LEU A 688 -2.61 -19.12 -28.90
N TRP A 689 -1.39 -18.74 -28.52
CA TRP A 689 -0.52 -17.94 -29.37
C TRP A 689 0.18 -18.81 -30.41
N PRO A 690 0.71 -18.20 -31.50
CA PRO A 690 1.55 -18.91 -32.44
C PRO A 690 2.69 -19.66 -31.71
N GLY A 691 2.74 -20.97 -31.90
CA GLY A 691 3.73 -21.85 -31.30
C GLY A 691 5.10 -21.74 -31.97
N PHE A 692 6.01 -22.62 -31.56
CA PHE A 692 7.39 -22.68 -32.08
C PHE A 692 7.59 -23.75 -33.15
N ASP A 693 6.52 -24.42 -33.61
CA ASP A 693 6.59 -25.54 -34.56
C ASP A 693 7.20 -25.15 -35.91
N THR A 694 7.08 -23.88 -36.31
CA THR A 694 7.65 -23.36 -37.57
C THR A 694 9.14 -23.04 -37.48
N LEU A 695 9.76 -23.14 -36.29
CA LEU A 695 11.17 -22.78 -36.07
C LEU A 695 12.14 -23.94 -36.35
N VAL A 696 11.82 -24.78 -37.33
CA VAL A 696 12.66 -25.92 -37.75
C VAL A 696 14.05 -25.40 -38.15
N ASN A 697 15.09 -26.16 -37.80
CA ASN A 697 16.51 -25.82 -37.95
C ASN A 697 17.04 -24.70 -37.03
N PHE A 698 16.24 -24.16 -36.11
CA PHE A 698 16.73 -23.21 -35.12
C PHE A 698 17.34 -23.94 -33.92
N ASN A 699 18.28 -23.28 -33.24
CA ASN A 699 18.74 -23.73 -31.92
C ASN A 699 17.73 -23.30 -30.83
N ALA A 700 17.84 -23.85 -29.63
CA ALA A 700 17.00 -23.43 -28.51
C ALA A 700 17.73 -23.37 -27.18
N VAL A 701 17.27 -22.48 -26.30
CA VAL A 701 17.58 -22.52 -24.87
C VAL A 701 16.36 -23.03 -24.14
N PHE A 702 16.43 -24.24 -23.60
CA PHE A 702 15.37 -24.81 -22.75
C PHE A 702 15.71 -24.64 -21.28
N VAL A 703 14.81 -24.01 -20.52
CA VAL A 703 15.02 -23.73 -19.10
C VAL A 703 13.91 -24.37 -18.28
N THR A 704 14.27 -25.04 -17.21
CA THR A 704 13.31 -25.61 -16.26
C THR A 704 13.82 -25.48 -14.83
N ILE A 705 12.89 -25.60 -13.88
CA ILE A 705 13.15 -25.49 -12.45
C ILE A 705 13.70 -26.82 -11.93
N ASP A 706 14.62 -26.73 -10.98
CA ASP A 706 15.33 -27.83 -10.30
C ASP A 706 16.38 -28.55 -11.17
N ASP A 707 17.16 -29.41 -10.53
CA ASP A 707 18.18 -30.24 -11.17
C ASP A 707 17.53 -31.45 -11.85
N VAL A 708 17.00 -31.28 -13.06
CA VAL A 708 16.28 -32.33 -13.79
C VAL A 708 17.04 -32.73 -15.06
N GLN A 709 16.84 -33.96 -15.52
CA GLN A 709 17.33 -34.40 -16.84
C GLN A 709 16.44 -33.85 -17.95
N MET A 710 16.95 -33.79 -19.18
CA MET A 710 16.18 -33.34 -20.34
C MET A 710 14.94 -34.24 -20.51
N PRO A 711 13.71 -33.68 -20.52
CA PRO A 711 12.52 -34.47 -20.82
C PRO A 711 12.63 -35.10 -22.21
N GLU A 712 12.38 -36.40 -22.32
CA GLU A 712 12.52 -37.17 -23.57
C GLU A 712 11.71 -36.55 -24.73
N ALA A 713 10.50 -36.08 -24.43
CA ALA A 713 9.62 -35.42 -25.40
C ALA A 713 10.21 -34.12 -25.97
N VAL A 714 11.06 -33.41 -25.21
CA VAL A 714 11.76 -32.21 -25.68
C VAL A 714 13.08 -32.61 -26.33
N GLY A 715 13.87 -33.47 -25.69
CA GLY A 715 15.19 -33.87 -26.16
C GLY A 715 15.17 -34.54 -27.53
N SER A 716 14.16 -35.36 -27.82
CA SER A 716 13.98 -36.02 -29.13
C SER A 716 13.66 -35.05 -30.27
N ALA A 717 13.22 -33.83 -29.96
CA ALA A 717 12.93 -32.79 -30.95
C ALA A 717 14.19 -32.04 -31.42
N PHE A 718 15.38 -32.38 -30.91
CA PHE A 718 16.66 -31.75 -31.26
C PHE A 718 17.71 -32.80 -31.61
N ASP A 719 18.78 -32.40 -32.32
CA ASP A 719 19.91 -33.30 -32.59
C ASP A 719 20.67 -33.67 -31.32
N ARG A 720 20.89 -32.66 -30.46
CA ARG A 720 21.58 -32.81 -29.19
C ARG A 720 21.24 -31.65 -28.26
N CYS A 721 21.28 -31.90 -26.96
CA CYS A 721 21.12 -30.90 -25.93
C CYS A 721 22.22 -31.01 -24.87
N GLU A 722 22.81 -29.88 -24.50
CA GLU A 722 23.88 -29.79 -23.51
C GLU A 722 23.33 -29.14 -22.24
N LYS A 723 23.40 -29.84 -21.11
CA LYS A 723 22.91 -29.34 -19.81
C LYS A 723 23.94 -28.44 -19.14
N ARG A 724 23.46 -27.36 -18.54
CA ARG A 724 24.17 -26.52 -17.59
C ARG A 724 23.30 -26.30 -16.36
N PHE A 725 23.90 -26.52 -15.20
CA PHE A 725 23.25 -26.27 -13.92
C PHE A 725 23.50 -24.83 -13.46
N PHE A 726 22.46 -24.19 -12.91
CA PHE A 726 22.54 -22.84 -12.37
C PHE A 726 21.74 -22.74 -11.08
N THR A 727 22.35 -22.19 -10.03
CA THR A 727 21.68 -21.87 -8.77
C THR A 727 21.52 -20.36 -8.67
N ALA A 728 20.28 -19.89 -8.50
CA ALA A 728 20.00 -18.50 -8.21
C ALA A 728 20.13 -18.24 -6.69
N PHE A 729 20.72 -17.11 -6.35
CA PHE A 729 20.92 -16.68 -4.98
C PHE A 729 20.12 -15.41 -4.68
N SER A 730 19.99 -15.07 -3.41
CA SER A 730 19.59 -13.74 -2.97
C SER A 730 20.53 -13.35 -1.86
N LYS A 731 21.49 -12.50 -2.18
CA LYS A 731 22.70 -12.31 -1.36
C LYS A 731 23.39 -13.66 -1.17
N ASP A 732 23.45 -14.16 0.06
CA ASP A 732 24.15 -15.41 0.40
C ASP A 732 23.21 -16.62 0.59
N LYS A 733 21.90 -16.44 0.37
CA LYS A 733 20.90 -17.50 0.55
C LYS A 733 20.52 -18.10 -0.80
N LYS A 734 20.73 -19.41 -0.95
CA LYS A 734 20.23 -20.20 -2.08
C LYS A 734 18.70 -20.04 -2.20
N LEU A 735 18.22 -19.63 -3.38
CA LEU A 735 16.79 -19.50 -3.65
C LEU A 735 16.24 -20.73 -4.35
N ARG A 736 16.77 -21.03 -5.54
CA ARG A 736 16.24 -22.07 -6.43
C ARG A 736 17.32 -22.52 -7.41
N ASP A 737 17.23 -23.79 -7.80
CA ASP A 737 18.04 -24.37 -8.85
C ASP A 737 17.32 -24.37 -10.19
N TYR A 738 18.08 -24.29 -11.26
CA TYR A 738 17.60 -24.30 -12.63
C TYR A 738 18.50 -25.19 -13.49
N SER A 739 17.85 -25.94 -14.38
CA SER A 739 18.52 -26.66 -15.46
C SER A 739 18.34 -25.87 -16.75
N ILE A 740 19.46 -25.40 -17.32
CA ILE A 740 19.52 -24.66 -18.57
C ILE A 740 20.14 -25.57 -19.63
N PHE A 741 19.41 -25.84 -20.70
CA PHE A 741 19.86 -26.71 -21.78
C PHE A 741 20.05 -25.91 -23.06
N THR A 742 21.20 -26.08 -23.69
CA THR A 742 21.47 -25.56 -25.03
C THR A 742 21.20 -26.68 -26.03
N CYS A 743 20.16 -26.54 -26.83
CA CYS A 743 19.72 -27.52 -27.80
C CYS A 743 19.99 -27.05 -29.23
N TYR A 744 20.37 -27.98 -30.10
CA TYR A 744 20.80 -27.67 -31.47
C TYR A 744 19.89 -28.33 -32.50
N ASN A 745 19.60 -27.59 -33.57
CA ASN A 745 18.86 -28.04 -34.75
C ASN A 745 17.48 -28.66 -34.41
N PHE A 746 16.49 -27.80 -34.17
CA PHE A 746 15.11 -28.21 -33.89
C PHE A 746 14.48 -28.93 -35.08
N LYS A 747 13.95 -30.14 -34.86
CA LYS A 747 13.33 -31.01 -35.88
C LYS A 747 11.80 -30.93 -35.92
N GLY A 748 11.20 -30.17 -34.99
CA GLY A 748 9.77 -30.25 -34.71
C GLY A 748 9.48 -31.18 -33.52
N MET A 749 8.44 -30.87 -32.75
CA MET A 749 7.98 -31.76 -31.69
C MET A 749 7.38 -33.02 -32.31
N LEU A 750 7.77 -34.20 -31.84
CA LEU A 750 7.09 -35.44 -32.20
C LEU A 750 5.64 -35.35 -31.70
N GLN A 751 4.67 -35.22 -32.60
CA GLN A 751 3.25 -35.24 -32.26
C GLN A 751 2.94 -36.55 -31.53
N LYS A 752 2.84 -36.50 -30.19
CA LYS A 752 1.96 -37.41 -29.45
C LYS A 752 0.56 -36.83 -29.59
N GLY A 753 -0.34 -37.59 -30.20
CA GLY A 753 -1.63 -37.12 -30.72
C GLY A 753 -2.39 -36.20 -29.78
N ILE A 754 -3.06 -35.22 -30.37
CA ILE A 754 -3.86 -34.15 -29.75
C ILE A 754 -5.11 -34.69 -28.97
N ASN A 755 -5.24 -36.00 -28.76
CA ASN A 755 -6.35 -36.63 -28.04
C ASN A 755 -5.94 -37.56 -26.88
N SER A 756 -4.74 -37.43 -26.33
CA SER A 756 -4.43 -38.01 -25.01
C SER A 756 -3.87 -36.94 -24.09
N TYR A 757 -4.77 -36.23 -23.39
CA TYR A 757 -4.78 -35.92 -21.94
C TYR A 757 -5.82 -34.86 -21.61
#